data_AF-A0A2G1VSY7-F1
#
_entry.id   AF-A0A2G1VSY7-F1
#
_cell.length_a   1.000
_cell.length_b   1.000
_cell.length_c   1.000
_cell.angle_alpha   90.00
_cell.angle_beta   90.00
_cell.angle_gamma   90.00
#
_symmetry.space_group_name_H-M   'P 1'
#
loop_
_entity.id
_entity.type
_entity.pdbx_description
1 polymer ?
#
loop_
_entity_poly.entity_id
_entity_poly.type
_entity_poly.pdbx_seq_one_letter_code
_entity_poly.pdbx_strand_id
1 'polypeptide(L)'
;MFRLSLSISKAPGFRLFCCLVFFCNLGFAQQIYNGDYEILGVAGEATYTYRLKEGDTLKNGPFLFQHSSQNNLDPVAIKGSFKNDIPVGLWHYSSGNYVPQKEKEFVDFSFVTRLDGIKKAVEGSYYEGLPDSTWTITRDSIGDSKVSSNQFKSEITYKEGIPQLSFTIETTENLLIGRLLRNASAHDTWTLFTKDGINEIENWVFDNGVLREVRIRVNDSVEKVLSFNQDKQEDAELIYLDENYLTIMEFGLQKQDTTHVFDHGLSSLLKENATYQHQVETMMSDLGSPVKLAVMKVKVPRYDLSKEEEKNLTAITEHYEKSRSLAGIVLTDTQLILKKLTDQKVALLYNAVENIEQTYLKKLEKLNGYRKDEVIRFIKRDALIEGLWPSGLPPREVVGKDTSGLQVAYPVKTGLTYSRSTNKLQDVEDMAHFVESVLTEIQDDLGLSLKNLKPQKQVDTKEEALVQQAGQLKIRIDSLAPSQPDDLRKALLALKGRADQQLQQYALIDQDSLETKNRRAGELKICFAEQQELVDLLIQIPDEQEELKEAYTEEVYVIFTATIMDEQVKKHIINAYEKQVLPYLLKQVQEGLSCEEIQDWMTTYRNIQDRLLQLRNEDTRRLERKLKREDNPQEVLKLLGVAL
;
A
#
# COMPACT_ATOMS: atom_id res chain seq x y z
N MET A 1 -23.53 -95.73 20.90
CA MET A 1 -23.31 -97.01 20.19
C MET A 1 -21.88 -97.00 19.69
N PHE A 2 -21.07 -98.01 20.07
CA PHE A 2 -19.65 -98.24 19.74
C PHE A 2 -18.67 -97.10 20.12
N ARG A 3 -17.97 -97.09 21.26
CA ARG A 3 -16.94 -98.01 21.81
C ARG A 3 -15.92 -98.51 20.79
N LEU A 4 -14.71 -97.95 20.85
CA LEU A 4 -13.46 -98.71 20.86
C LEU A 4 -12.36 -97.94 21.59
N SER A 5 -11.63 -98.70 22.38
CA SER A 5 -10.69 -98.40 23.46
C SER A 5 -9.24 -98.63 23.05
N LEU A 6 -8.27 -97.96 23.69
CA LEU A 6 -6.92 -98.44 24.11
C LEU A 6 -6.12 -97.19 24.58
N SER A 7 -5.78 -97.02 25.87
CA SER A 7 -4.73 -97.68 26.68
C SER A 7 -3.28 -97.27 26.35
N ILE A 8 -2.75 -96.36 27.18
CA ILE A 8 -1.45 -96.35 27.91
C ILE A 8 -0.18 -96.83 27.16
N SER A 9 0.86 -95.98 27.04
CA SER A 9 2.12 -96.11 27.82
C SER A 9 3.17 -94.98 27.60
N LYS A 10 3.79 -94.57 28.72
CA LYS A 10 5.20 -94.18 28.99
C LYS A 10 5.85 -92.96 28.27
N ALA A 11 6.27 -92.01 29.12
CA ALA A 11 7.15 -90.85 28.88
C ALA A 11 8.61 -91.25 28.55
N PRO A 12 9.59 -90.33 28.37
CA PRO A 12 9.54 -88.86 28.24
C PRO A 12 10.27 -88.33 26.99
N GLY A 13 9.89 -87.15 26.50
CA GLY A 13 10.52 -86.58 25.29
C GLY A 13 10.24 -85.10 25.13
N PHE A 14 11.02 -84.31 25.86
CA PHE A 14 11.38 -82.92 25.61
C PHE A 14 11.06 -82.39 24.20
N ARG A 15 9.98 -81.61 24.03
CA ARG A 15 9.84 -80.61 22.96
C ARG A 15 9.03 -79.41 23.44
N LEU A 16 9.75 -78.33 23.66
CA LEU A 16 9.28 -76.97 23.92
C LEU A 16 8.44 -76.51 22.71
N PHE A 17 7.11 -76.47 22.83
CA PHE A 17 6.23 -75.86 21.83
C PHE A 17 6.02 -74.39 22.22
N CYS A 18 6.93 -73.54 21.75
CA CYS A 18 6.86 -72.09 21.92
C CYS A 18 5.82 -71.55 20.93
N CYS A 19 4.62 -71.23 21.43
CA CYS A 19 3.60 -70.48 20.71
C CYS A 19 4.05 -69.00 20.64
N LEU A 20 4.90 -68.69 19.66
CA LEU A 20 5.28 -67.32 19.30
C LEU A 20 4.26 -66.80 18.28
N VAL A 21 3.17 -66.23 18.79
CA VAL A 21 2.33 -65.31 18.01
C VAL A 21 3.16 -64.05 17.82
N PHE A 22 3.92 -64.03 16.72
CA PHE A 22 4.57 -62.84 16.21
C PHE A 22 3.46 -61.86 15.74
N PHE A 23 2.98 -61.01 16.66
CA PHE A 23 2.50 -59.69 16.28
C PHE A 23 3.71 -58.90 15.80
N CYS A 24 4.14 -59.12 14.55
CA CYS A 24 4.90 -58.10 13.84
C CYS A 24 3.93 -56.93 13.63
N ASN A 25 3.95 -55.97 14.55
CA ASN A 25 3.53 -54.61 14.24
C ASN A 25 4.32 -54.21 12.99
N LEU A 26 3.64 -54.16 11.85
CA LEU A 26 4.10 -53.44 10.66
C LEU A 26 4.18 -51.97 11.07
N GLY A 27 5.29 -51.58 11.70
CA GLY A 27 5.66 -50.19 11.86
C GLY A 27 5.93 -49.64 10.47
N PHE A 28 5.03 -48.78 9.99
CA PHE A 28 5.28 -48.01 8.77
C PHE A 28 6.58 -47.23 8.97
N ALA A 29 7.59 -47.53 8.16
CA ALA A 29 8.89 -46.88 8.26
C ALA A 29 8.73 -45.38 7.98
N GLN A 30 9.07 -44.55 8.96
CA GLN A 30 9.13 -43.10 8.80
C GLN A 30 10.35 -42.77 7.94
N GLN A 31 10.15 -42.03 6.85
CA GLN A 31 11.19 -41.64 5.92
C GLN A 31 11.56 -40.17 6.16
N ILE A 32 12.77 -39.77 5.74
CA ILE A 32 13.28 -38.41 5.87
C ILE A 32 13.46 -37.85 4.45
N TYR A 33 12.90 -36.68 4.22
CA TYR A 33 13.20 -35.83 3.08
C TYR A 33 14.27 -34.82 3.48
N ASN A 34 15.26 -34.61 2.62
CA ASN A 34 16.25 -33.54 2.72
C ASN A 34 16.61 -33.06 1.31
N GLY A 35 16.32 -31.81 0.98
CA GLY A 35 16.60 -31.25 -0.33
C GLY A 35 15.93 -29.89 -0.59
N ASP A 36 16.03 -29.45 -1.84
CA ASP A 36 15.52 -28.16 -2.30
C ASP A 36 13.99 -28.06 -2.14
N TYR A 37 13.55 -26.95 -1.57
CA TYR A 37 12.15 -26.68 -1.31
C TYR A 37 11.86 -25.18 -1.49
N GLU A 38 10.64 -24.84 -1.87
CA GLU A 38 10.23 -23.45 -2.10
C GLU A 38 9.02 -23.12 -1.23
N ILE A 39 9.09 -22.01 -0.49
CA ILE A 39 8.01 -21.49 0.37
C ILE A 39 7.94 -19.98 0.16
N LEU A 40 6.75 -19.42 -0.08
CA LEU A 40 6.56 -17.98 -0.32
C LEU A 40 7.45 -17.42 -1.46
N GLY A 41 7.74 -18.22 -2.48
CA GLY A 41 8.65 -17.84 -3.57
C GLY A 41 10.14 -17.80 -3.19
N VAL A 42 10.50 -18.29 -2.00
CA VAL A 42 11.89 -18.37 -1.52
C VAL A 42 12.37 -19.81 -1.62
N ALA A 43 13.38 -20.05 -2.45
CA ALA A 43 14.04 -21.34 -2.58
C ALA A 43 15.06 -21.55 -1.43
N GLY A 44 14.98 -22.69 -0.75
CA GLY A 44 15.89 -23.07 0.34
C GLY A 44 15.96 -24.58 0.51
N GLU A 45 16.49 -25.03 1.64
CA GLU A 45 16.57 -26.46 1.96
C GLU A 45 15.51 -26.82 3.01
N ALA A 46 14.75 -27.88 2.78
CA ALA A 46 13.83 -28.44 3.77
C ALA A 46 14.28 -29.82 4.23
N THR A 47 14.19 -30.04 5.54
CA THR A 47 14.32 -31.36 6.17
C THR A 47 13.04 -31.68 6.91
N TYR A 48 12.38 -32.78 6.54
CA TYR A 48 11.18 -33.23 7.25
C TYR A 48 11.02 -34.74 7.21
N THR A 49 10.26 -35.25 8.17
CA THR A 49 9.87 -36.66 8.23
C THR A 49 8.51 -36.86 7.59
N TYR A 50 8.32 -37.99 6.90
CA TYR A 50 7.05 -38.32 6.25
C TYR A 50 6.72 -39.81 6.35
N ARG A 51 5.45 -40.14 6.10
CA ARG A 51 4.95 -41.49 5.94
C ARG A 51 4.22 -41.62 4.60
N LEU A 52 4.38 -42.76 3.94
CA LEU A 52 3.61 -43.08 2.75
C LEU A 52 2.29 -43.73 3.15
N LYS A 53 1.17 -43.17 2.68
CA LYS A 53 -0.15 -43.77 2.85
C LYS A 53 -0.88 -43.72 1.52
N GLU A 54 -1.24 -44.89 0.97
CA GLU A 54 -2.02 -45.01 -0.29
C GLU A 54 -1.36 -44.33 -1.52
N GLY A 55 -0.04 -44.15 -1.50
CA GLY A 55 0.71 -43.47 -2.56
C GLY A 55 0.99 -41.99 -2.28
N ASP A 56 0.35 -41.41 -1.26
CA ASP A 56 0.58 -40.02 -0.84
C ASP A 56 1.70 -39.91 0.19
N THR A 57 2.45 -38.82 0.10
CA THR A 57 3.52 -38.44 1.03
C THR A 57 2.94 -37.54 2.11
N LEU A 58 2.73 -38.07 3.31
CA LEU A 58 2.17 -37.32 4.42
C LEU A 58 3.28 -36.88 5.39
N LYS A 59 3.48 -35.57 5.58
CA LYS A 59 4.43 -35.03 6.56
C LYS A 59 4.05 -35.51 7.95
N ASN A 60 4.99 -36.11 8.68
CA ASN A 60 4.73 -36.70 9.99
C ASN A 60 6.02 -36.73 10.83
N GLY A 61 6.15 -35.74 11.71
CA GLY A 61 7.26 -35.48 12.63
C GLY A 61 7.85 -34.07 12.41
N PRO A 62 9.11 -33.83 12.81
CA PRO A 62 9.73 -32.51 12.72
C PRO A 62 9.82 -31.98 11.28
N PHE A 63 9.70 -30.67 11.16
CA PHE A 63 9.88 -29.91 9.92
C PHE A 63 10.86 -28.76 10.16
N LEU A 64 11.83 -28.63 9.28
CA LEU A 64 12.80 -27.54 9.23
C LEU A 64 12.90 -27.06 7.79
N PHE A 65 12.80 -25.76 7.58
CA PHE A 65 13.18 -25.10 6.34
C PHE A 65 14.19 -24.00 6.65
N GLN A 66 15.23 -23.88 5.83
CA GLN A 66 16.27 -22.87 5.97
C GLN A 66 16.67 -22.32 4.61
N HIS A 67 16.73 -21.00 4.53
CA HIS A 67 17.33 -20.25 3.46
C HIS A 67 18.38 -19.36 4.08
N SER A 68 19.65 -19.70 3.92
CA SER A 68 20.78 -18.89 4.38
C SER A 68 22.02 -19.26 3.59
N SER A 69 22.76 -18.27 3.12
CA SER A 69 24.08 -18.45 2.50
C SER A 69 25.03 -17.38 3.03
N GLN A 70 26.35 -17.57 2.88
CA GLN A 70 27.35 -16.57 3.32
C GLN A 70 27.17 -15.21 2.64
N ASN A 71 26.50 -15.15 1.49
CA ASN A 71 26.23 -13.92 0.74
C ASN A 71 24.78 -13.46 0.87
N ASN A 72 23.93 -14.23 1.57
CA ASN A 72 22.52 -13.92 1.70
C ASN A 72 22.27 -13.17 3.00
N LEU A 73 21.89 -11.91 2.85
CA LEU A 73 21.55 -11.03 3.96
C LEU A 73 20.05 -11.07 4.31
N ASP A 74 19.28 -11.93 3.64
CA ASP A 74 17.86 -12.14 3.85
C ASP A 74 17.54 -13.57 4.32
N PRO A 75 18.03 -14.01 5.50
CA PRO A 75 17.83 -15.39 5.92
C PRO A 75 16.38 -15.67 6.29
N VAL A 76 15.90 -16.88 6.00
CA VAL A 76 14.58 -17.38 6.40
C VAL A 76 14.76 -18.73 7.11
N ALA A 77 14.06 -18.93 8.23
CA ALA A 77 14.02 -20.20 8.92
C ALA A 77 12.62 -20.49 9.44
N ILE A 78 12.16 -21.72 9.22
CA ILE A 78 10.86 -22.22 9.68
C ILE A 78 11.10 -23.53 10.43
N LYS A 79 10.57 -23.63 11.63
CA LYS A 79 10.70 -24.80 12.51
C LYS A 79 9.35 -25.17 13.07
N GLY A 80 9.02 -26.44 13.01
CA GLY A 80 7.75 -26.94 13.51
C GLY A 80 7.65 -28.45 13.47
N SER A 81 6.42 -28.95 13.54
CA SER A 81 6.15 -30.39 13.43
C SER A 81 4.78 -30.63 12.81
N PHE A 82 4.70 -31.73 12.07
CA PHE A 82 3.46 -32.25 11.50
C PHE A 82 3.08 -33.57 12.13
N LYS A 83 1.79 -33.87 12.12
CA LYS A 83 1.23 -35.19 12.37
C LYS A 83 0.23 -35.49 11.26
N ASN A 84 0.66 -36.22 10.24
CA ASN A 84 -0.16 -36.56 9.07
C ASN A 84 -0.63 -35.32 8.30
N ASP A 85 0.30 -34.44 7.92
CA ASP A 85 0.07 -33.11 7.29
C ASP A 85 -0.74 -32.11 8.14
N ILE A 86 -0.99 -32.43 9.40
CA ILE A 86 -1.63 -31.52 10.34
C ILE A 86 -0.53 -30.88 11.19
N PRO A 87 -0.39 -29.54 11.22
CA PRO A 87 0.61 -28.88 12.05
C PRO A 87 0.27 -29.07 13.53
N VAL A 88 1.29 -29.36 14.33
CA VAL A 88 1.16 -29.64 15.77
C VAL A 88 2.34 -29.08 16.54
N GLY A 89 2.11 -28.77 17.82
CA GLY A 89 3.16 -28.33 18.74
C GLY A 89 3.64 -26.92 18.44
N LEU A 90 4.83 -26.56 18.95
CA LEU A 90 5.41 -25.24 18.80
C LEU A 90 5.94 -25.03 17.38
N TRP A 91 5.64 -23.87 16.82
CA TRP A 91 6.13 -23.37 15.55
C TRP A 91 6.86 -22.06 15.74
N HIS A 92 7.99 -21.94 15.06
CA HIS A 92 8.82 -20.75 15.05
C HIS A 92 9.20 -20.40 13.62
N TYR A 93 8.93 -19.16 13.26
CA TYR A 93 9.23 -18.59 11.95
C TYR A 93 10.11 -17.38 12.17
N SER A 94 11.19 -17.26 11.42
CA SER A 94 12.05 -16.10 11.50
C SER A 94 12.55 -15.72 10.12
N SER A 95 12.52 -14.44 9.81
CA SER A 95 13.20 -13.88 8.65
C SER A 95 13.99 -12.63 9.02
N GLY A 96 14.99 -12.31 8.23
CA GLY A 96 15.76 -11.08 8.38
C GLY A 96 15.95 -10.38 7.05
N ASN A 97 16.26 -9.09 7.11
CA ASN A 97 16.88 -8.33 6.03
C ASN A 97 17.98 -7.49 6.67
N TYR A 98 19.23 -7.80 6.32
CA TYR A 98 20.40 -7.26 6.98
C TYR A 98 21.29 -6.48 6.03
N VAL A 99 22.05 -5.53 6.56
CA VAL A 99 23.04 -4.76 5.84
C VAL A 99 24.35 -4.82 6.63
N PRO A 100 25.48 -5.19 5.99
CA PRO A 100 26.77 -5.21 6.65
C PRO A 100 27.25 -3.78 6.93
N GLN A 101 27.74 -3.55 8.14
CA GLN A 101 28.46 -2.32 8.47
C GLN A 101 29.81 -2.26 7.73
N LYS A 102 30.29 -1.03 7.48
CA LYS A 102 31.57 -0.80 6.79
C LYS A 102 32.77 -1.27 7.61
N GLU A 103 32.67 -1.20 8.92
CA GLU A 103 33.74 -1.54 9.85
C GLU A 103 33.79 -3.05 10.09
N LYS A 104 35.00 -3.60 10.11
CA LYS A 104 35.26 -5.02 10.38
C LYS A 104 36.01 -5.14 11.70
N GLU A 105 35.51 -5.99 12.57
CA GLU A 105 36.17 -6.31 13.84
C GLU A 105 36.95 -7.61 13.69
N PHE A 106 38.16 -7.66 14.25
CA PHE A 106 38.95 -8.89 14.28
C PHE A 106 38.66 -9.63 15.59
N VAL A 107 37.95 -10.75 15.50
CA VAL A 107 37.53 -11.58 16.65
C VAL A 107 37.87 -13.04 16.35
N ASP A 108 38.52 -13.72 17.29
CA ASP A 108 38.87 -15.15 17.21
C ASP A 108 39.55 -15.56 15.89
N PHE A 109 40.55 -14.78 15.47
CA PHE A 109 41.30 -14.99 14.22
C PHE A 109 40.46 -14.88 12.94
N SER A 110 39.29 -14.25 13.01
CA SER A 110 38.40 -13.99 11.88
C SER A 110 37.98 -12.51 11.83
N PHE A 111 37.77 -11.99 10.61
CA PHE A 111 37.14 -10.68 10.45
C PHE A 111 35.62 -10.88 10.47
N VAL A 112 34.95 -10.31 11.47
CA VAL A 112 33.51 -10.33 11.62
C VAL A 112 32.96 -8.96 11.23
N THR A 113 31.91 -8.95 10.41
CA THR A 113 31.17 -7.74 10.06
C THR A 113 29.88 -7.72 10.85
N ARG A 114 29.64 -6.60 11.55
CA ARG A 114 28.37 -6.37 12.24
C ARG A 114 27.26 -6.10 11.23
N LEU A 115 26.03 -6.46 11.62
CA LEU A 115 24.87 -6.35 10.77
C LEU A 115 23.85 -5.40 11.41
N ASP A 116 23.34 -4.48 10.60
CA ASP A 116 22.14 -3.71 10.92
C ASP A 116 20.98 -4.24 10.09
N GLY A 117 19.74 -3.94 10.44
CA GLY A 117 18.59 -4.29 9.61
C GLY A 117 17.33 -4.59 10.39
N ILE A 118 16.52 -5.51 9.87
CA ILE A 118 15.22 -5.87 10.45
C ILE A 118 15.16 -7.38 10.62
N LYS A 119 14.72 -7.82 11.79
CA LYS A 119 14.39 -9.21 12.08
C LYS A 119 12.89 -9.32 12.32
N LYS A 120 12.24 -10.27 11.67
CA LYS A 120 10.87 -10.67 11.94
C LYS A 120 10.87 -12.04 12.60
N ALA A 121 10.05 -12.23 13.61
CA ALA A 121 9.85 -13.53 14.24
C ALA A 121 8.37 -13.77 14.56
N VAL A 122 7.94 -15.01 14.42
CA VAL A 122 6.60 -15.46 14.80
C VAL A 122 6.74 -16.75 15.60
N GLU A 123 6.06 -16.84 16.72
CA GLU A 123 6.06 -18.01 17.58
C GLU A 123 4.66 -18.30 18.10
N GLY A 124 4.27 -19.57 18.09
CA GLY A 124 2.97 -20.01 18.59
C GLY A 124 2.83 -21.50 18.41
N SER A 125 1.74 -22.10 18.92
CA SER A 125 1.54 -23.54 18.80
C SER A 125 0.29 -23.90 18.01
N TYR A 126 0.24 -25.13 17.53
CA TYR A 126 -0.97 -25.73 16.96
C TYR A 126 -1.39 -26.94 17.76
N TYR A 127 -2.69 -27.06 17.96
CA TYR A 127 -3.35 -28.26 18.45
C TYR A 127 -4.31 -28.76 17.37
N GLU A 128 -4.06 -29.96 16.84
CA GLU A 128 -4.85 -30.57 15.76
C GLU A 128 -5.06 -29.65 14.54
N GLY A 129 -4.03 -28.88 14.17
CA GLY A 129 -4.06 -27.99 13.01
C GLY A 129 -4.67 -26.62 13.29
N LEU A 130 -5.15 -26.37 14.51
CA LEU A 130 -5.74 -25.10 14.91
C LEU A 130 -4.77 -24.32 15.80
N PRO A 131 -4.64 -22.98 15.62
CA PRO A 131 -3.83 -22.16 16.51
C PRO A 131 -4.21 -22.37 17.98
N ASP A 132 -3.21 -22.64 18.81
CA ASP A 132 -3.34 -22.84 20.24
C ASP A 132 -2.16 -22.13 20.94
N SER A 133 -2.31 -21.77 22.22
CA SER A 133 -1.38 -20.93 22.98
C SER A 133 -1.33 -19.45 22.57
N THR A 134 -0.49 -18.68 23.25
CA THR A 134 -0.15 -17.32 22.85
C THR A 134 0.67 -17.36 21.57
N TRP A 135 0.18 -16.65 20.55
CA TRP A 135 0.89 -16.36 19.33
C TRP A 135 1.53 -14.98 19.45
N THR A 136 2.85 -14.94 19.25
CA THR A 136 3.67 -13.74 19.32
C THR A 136 4.25 -13.44 17.95
N ILE A 137 4.02 -12.23 17.45
CA ILE A 137 4.61 -11.72 16.22
C ILE A 137 5.50 -10.54 16.59
N THR A 138 6.76 -10.54 16.19
CA THR A 138 7.69 -9.43 16.40
C THR A 138 8.33 -8.96 15.11
N ARG A 139 8.62 -7.66 15.06
CA ARG A 139 9.49 -7.01 14.10
C ARG A 139 10.44 -6.12 14.88
N ASP A 140 11.71 -6.46 14.83
CA ASP A 140 12.77 -5.83 15.60
C ASP A 140 13.77 -5.15 14.67
N SER A 141 14.20 -3.94 15.01
CA SER A 141 15.39 -3.32 14.44
C SER A 141 16.61 -3.98 15.03
N ILE A 142 17.55 -4.33 14.16
CA ILE A 142 18.87 -4.81 14.52
C ILE A 142 19.88 -3.69 14.29
N GLY A 143 20.66 -3.38 15.32
CA GLY A 143 21.81 -2.49 15.26
C GLY A 143 23.01 -3.17 15.92
N ASP A 144 24.18 -3.13 15.29
CA ASP A 144 25.39 -3.78 15.79
C ASP A 144 25.21 -5.29 16.08
N SER A 145 24.48 -5.99 15.20
CA SER A 145 24.11 -7.40 15.35
C SER A 145 23.28 -7.73 16.60
N LYS A 146 22.64 -6.73 17.23
CA LYS A 146 21.77 -6.89 18.40
C LYS A 146 20.44 -6.20 18.18
N VAL A 147 19.41 -6.64 18.90
CA VAL A 147 18.11 -5.95 18.90
C VAL A 147 18.29 -4.56 19.48
N SER A 148 18.07 -3.53 18.68
CA SER A 148 18.18 -2.11 19.08
C SER A 148 16.84 -1.57 19.56
N SER A 149 15.75 -1.90 18.86
CA SER A 149 14.39 -1.50 19.22
C SER A 149 13.35 -2.46 18.67
N ASN A 150 12.23 -2.62 19.36
CA ASN A 150 11.05 -3.30 18.82
C ASN A 150 10.23 -2.31 17.99
N GLN A 151 10.06 -2.60 16.69
CA GLN A 151 9.23 -1.80 15.78
C GLN A 151 7.76 -2.19 15.87
N PHE A 152 7.50 -3.47 16.08
CA PHE A 152 6.17 -4.02 16.23
C PHE A 152 6.21 -5.29 17.07
N LYS A 153 5.21 -5.47 17.94
CA LYS A 153 4.96 -6.71 18.67
C LYS A 153 3.47 -6.94 18.84
N SER A 154 3.00 -8.15 18.59
CA SER A 154 1.61 -8.55 18.83
C SER A 154 1.59 -9.85 19.63
N GLU A 155 0.75 -9.92 20.67
CA GLU A 155 0.53 -11.11 21.49
C GLU A 155 -0.97 -11.39 21.61
N ILE A 156 -1.41 -12.52 21.03
CA ILE A 156 -2.82 -12.93 21.05
C ILE A 156 -2.90 -14.38 21.50
N THR A 157 -3.76 -14.67 22.49
CA THR A 157 -3.95 -16.03 22.99
C THR A 157 -5.05 -16.74 22.22
N TYR A 158 -4.72 -17.91 21.65
CA TYR A 158 -5.65 -18.78 20.98
C TYR A 158 -5.93 -20.03 21.82
N LYS A 159 -7.14 -20.55 21.67
CA LYS A 159 -7.49 -21.90 22.09
C LYS A 159 -8.31 -22.56 21.01
N GLU A 160 -7.82 -23.68 20.49
CA GLU A 160 -8.50 -24.44 19.42
C GLU A 160 -8.93 -23.53 18.25
N GLY A 161 -8.06 -22.59 17.85
CA GLY A 161 -8.26 -21.65 16.74
C GLY A 161 -9.09 -20.41 17.08
N ILE A 162 -9.54 -20.24 18.33
CA ILE A 162 -10.34 -19.09 18.76
C ILE A 162 -9.46 -18.12 19.57
N PRO A 163 -9.21 -16.89 19.09
CA PRO A 163 -8.54 -15.87 19.88
C PRO A 163 -9.46 -15.41 21.01
N GLN A 164 -8.91 -15.29 22.21
CA GLN A 164 -9.70 -15.00 23.42
C GLN A 164 -8.81 -14.36 24.50
N LEU A 165 -9.45 -13.83 25.55
CA LEU A 165 -8.78 -13.13 26.66
C LEU A 165 -8.16 -11.80 26.20
N SER A 166 -7.20 -11.29 26.96
CA SER A 166 -6.50 -10.05 26.62
C SER A 166 -5.51 -10.27 25.48
N PHE A 167 -5.35 -9.25 24.65
CA PHE A 167 -4.30 -9.18 23.63
C PHE A 167 -3.59 -7.84 23.72
N THR A 168 -2.36 -7.80 23.21
CA THR A 168 -1.54 -6.59 23.14
C THR A 168 -0.97 -6.42 21.75
N ILE A 169 -0.90 -5.17 21.28
CA ILE A 169 -0.16 -4.80 20.08
C ILE A 169 0.66 -3.55 20.41
N GLU A 170 1.97 -3.59 20.19
CA GLU A 170 2.93 -2.55 20.55
C GLU A 170 3.70 -2.11 19.30
N THR A 171 4.00 -0.82 19.20
CA THR A 171 4.92 -0.23 18.22
C THR A 171 6.02 0.59 18.92
N THR A 172 6.83 1.34 18.17
CA THR A 172 7.77 2.32 18.75
C THR A 172 7.08 3.44 19.50
N GLU A 173 5.82 3.74 19.19
CA GLU A 173 5.12 4.93 19.69
C GLU A 173 3.91 4.57 20.55
N ASN A 174 3.29 3.42 20.30
CA ASN A 174 1.97 3.11 20.84
C ASN A 174 1.88 1.71 21.46
N LEU A 175 0.97 1.54 22.40
CA LEU A 175 0.58 0.26 22.98
C LEU A 175 -0.94 0.15 22.98
N LEU A 176 -1.47 -0.82 22.25
CA LEU A 176 -2.87 -1.22 22.26
C LEU A 176 -3.08 -2.39 23.19
N ILE A 177 -4.05 -2.27 24.08
CA ILE A 177 -4.52 -3.35 24.94
C ILE A 177 -6.01 -3.54 24.69
N GLY A 178 -6.42 -4.77 24.44
CA GLY A 178 -7.83 -5.11 24.24
C GLY A 178 -8.19 -6.45 24.83
N ARG A 179 -9.48 -6.77 24.81
CA ARG A 179 -10.01 -8.05 25.28
C ARG A 179 -11.02 -8.66 24.32
N LEU A 180 -10.95 -9.98 24.23
CA LEU A 180 -11.85 -10.84 23.47
C LEU A 180 -12.59 -11.80 24.41
N LEU A 181 -13.84 -12.08 24.08
CA LEU A 181 -14.60 -13.17 24.68
C LEU A 181 -14.09 -14.53 24.18
N ARG A 182 -14.51 -15.61 24.83
CA ARG A 182 -14.13 -17.00 24.48
C ARG A 182 -14.64 -17.48 23.10
N ASN A 183 -15.40 -16.64 22.40
CA ASN A 183 -15.91 -16.88 21.05
C ASN A 183 -15.27 -15.91 20.02
N ALA A 184 -14.14 -15.28 20.38
CA ALA A 184 -13.44 -14.25 19.61
C ALA A 184 -14.17 -12.91 19.44
N SER A 185 -15.29 -12.67 20.13
CA SER A 185 -15.98 -11.38 20.03
C SER A 185 -15.24 -10.29 20.82
N ALA A 186 -15.05 -9.12 20.20
CA ALA A 186 -14.54 -7.92 20.86
C ALA A 186 -15.39 -7.54 22.08
N HIS A 187 -14.75 -7.18 23.19
CA HIS A 187 -15.44 -6.83 24.42
C HIS A 187 -14.61 -5.91 25.31
N ASP A 188 -15.29 -5.26 26.24
CA ASP A 188 -14.75 -4.21 27.11
C ASP A 188 -14.17 -3.05 26.27
N THR A 189 -13.34 -2.22 26.90
CA THR A 189 -12.65 -1.12 26.23
C THR A 189 -11.33 -1.62 25.66
N TRP A 190 -11.10 -1.33 24.38
CA TRP A 190 -9.80 -1.45 23.75
C TRP A 190 -9.14 -0.07 23.76
N THR A 191 -7.96 0.02 24.35
CA THR A 191 -7.30 1.31 24.64
C THR A 191 -5.95 1.37 23.96
N LEU A 192 -5.73 2.46 23.23
CA LEU A 192 -4.44 2.83 22.66
C LEU A 192 -3.76 3.84 23.58
N PHE A 193 -2.56 3.49 24.05
CA PHE A 193 -1.70 4.33 24.87
C PHE A 193 -0.49 4.82 24.07
N THR A 194 0.09 5.95 24.46
CA THR A 194 1.49 6.26 24.14
C THR A 194 2.42 5.23 24.79
N LYS A 195 3.59 4.96 24.19
CA LYS A 195 4.53 3.92 24.66
C LYS A 195 5.08 4.15 26.07
N ASP A 196 5.15 5.40 26.51
CA ASP A 196 5.48 5.75 27.91
C ASP A 196 4.36 5.36 28.90
N GLY A 197 3.19 4.93 28.40
CA GLY A 197 2.03 4.49 29.18
C GLY A 197 1.29 5.63 29.88
N ILE A 198 1.67 6.88 29.60
CA ILE A 198 1.16 8.05 30.33
C ILE A 198 -0.19 8.50 29.76
N ASN A 199 -0.37 8.44 28.43
CA ASN A 199 -1.51 9.04 27.76
C ASN A 199 -2.34 8.03 26.99
N GLU A 200 -3.63 7.91 27.36
CA GLU A 200 -4.64 7.30 26.50
C GLU A 200 -4.92 8.21 25.29
N ILE A 201 -4.70 7.68 24.09
CA ILE A 201 -4.88 8.39 22.83
C ILE A 201 -6.31 8.14 22.31
N GLU A 202 -6.74 6.87 22.35
CA GLU A 202 -7.98 6.42 21.72
C GLU A 202 -8.57 5.21 22.47
N ASN A 203 -9.88 5.18 22.60
CA ASN A 203 -10.64 4.13 23.28
C ASN A 203 -11.80 3.65 22.41
N TRP A 204 -11.88 2.35 22.14
CA TRP A 204 -13.03 1.71 21.48
C TRP A 204 -13.78 0.87 22.49
N VAL A 205 -15.04 1.19 22.75
CA VAL A 205 -15.83 0.52 23.80
C VAL A 205 -16.77 -0.48 23.15
N PHE A 206 -16.56 -1.75 23.47
CA PHE A 206 -17.34 -2.86 22.95
C PHE A 206 -18.22 -3.51 24.02
N ASP A 207 -19.43 -3.87 23.62
CA ASP A 207 -20.36 -4.67 24.42
C ASP A 207 -20.78 -5.91 23.60
N ASN A 208 -20.31 -7.08 24.04
CA ASN A 208 -20.57 -8.37 23.41
C ASN A 208 -20.43 -8.36 21.86
N GLY A 209 -19.32 -7.79 21.37
CA GLY A 209 -19.01 -7.65 19.94
C GLY A 209 -19.54 -6.37 19.28
N VAL A 210 -20.46 -5.65 19.91
CA VAL A 210 -21.04 -4.41 19.37
C VAL A 210 -20.18 -3.22 19.77
N LEU A 211 -19.68 -2.44 18.81
CA LEU A 211 -19.01 -1.17 19.09
C LEU A 211 -20.05 -0.14 19.50
N ARG A 212 -19.91 0.38 20.72
CA ARG A 212 -20.84 1.37 21.32
C ARG A 212 -20.37 2.78 21.09
N GLU A 213 -19.09 3.00 21.25
CA GLU A 213 -18.49 4.31 21.15
C GLU A 213 -17.00 4.22 20.83
N VAL A 214 -16.51 5.24 20.13
CA VAL A 214 -15.09 5.52 19.94
C VAL A 214 -14.82 6.87 20.59
N ARG A 215 -13.84 6.92 21.48
CA ARG A 215 -13.43 8.15 22.17
C ARG A 215 -12.00 8.48 21.81
N ILE A 216 -11.79 9.67 21.25
CA ILE A 216 -10.50 10.13 20.73
C ILE A 216 -10.07 11.35 21.51
N ARG A 217 -8.84 11.35 22.04
CA ARG A 217 -8.26 12.53 22.69
C ARG A 217 -7.75 13.51 21.63
N VAL A 218 -8.30 14.71 21.64
CA VAL A 218 -7.94 15.84 20.77
C VAL A 218 -7.35 16.94 21.67
N ASN A 219 -6.04 17.20 21.53
CA ASN A 219 -5.26 18.02 22.47
C ASN A 219 -5.28 17.43 23.91
N ASP A 220 -4.52 18.01 24.84
CA ASP A 220 -4.37 17.50 26.22
C ASP A 220 -5.67 17.48 27.08
N SER A 221 -6.86 17.71 26.51
CA SER A 221 -8.10 17.82 27.28
C SER A 221 -9.44 17.65 26.56
N VAL A 222 -9.52 17.60 25.22
CA VAL A 222 -10.83 17.50 24.53
C VAL A 222 -11.07 16.07 24.05
N GLU A 223 -12.06 15.39 24.62
CA GLU A 223 -12.48 14.05 24.17
C GLU A 223 -13.56 14.18 23.08
N LYS A 224 -13.24 13.73 21.86
CA LYS A 224 -14.23 13.56 20.79
C LYS A 224 -14.87 12.19 20.96
N VAL A 225 -16.18 12.16 21.26
CA VAL A 225 -16.94 10.91 21.44
C VAL A 225 -17.82 10.67 20.22
N LEU A 226 -17.67 9.49 19.62
CA LEU A 226 -18.42 9.01 18.47
C LEU A 226 -19.29 7.84 18.94
N SER A 227 -20.59 8.06 19.07
CA SER A 227 -21.51 7.02 19.55
C SER A 227 -22.22 6.29 18.41
N PHE A 228 -22.32 4.97 18.53
CA PHE A 228 -23.00 4.09 17.59
C PHE A 228 -24.30 3.58 18.20
N ASN A 229 -25.44 4.03 17.68
CA ASN A 229 -26.75 3.61 18.17
C ASN A 229 -27.18 2.29 17.50
N GLN A 230 -26.71 1.16 18.04
CA GLN A 230 -27.03 -0.19 17.56
C GLN A 230 -28.04 -0.95 18.45
N ASP A 231 -28.54 -0.33 19.53
CA ASP A 231 -29.37 -0.98 20.57
C ASP A 231 -30.78 -1.40 20.17
N LYS A 232 -31.23 -1.08 18.95
CA LYS A 232 -32.61 -1.32 18.49
C LYS A 232 -32.73 -2.37 17.39
N GLN A 233 -31.69 -3.16 17.15
CA GLN A 233 -31.66 -4.07 16.00
C GLN A 233 -31.68 -5.51 16.47
N GLU A 234 -32.83 -6.17 16.26
CA GLU A 234 -33.05 -7.58 16.61
C GLU A 234 -32.18 -8.53 15.75
N ASP A 235 -31.80 -8.08 14.54
CA ASP A 235 -30.99 -8.83 13.59
C ASP A 235 -29.54 -8.28 13.53
N ALA A 236 -28.67 -8.82 14.39
CA ALA A 236 -27.23 -8.56 14.36
C ALA A 236 -26.47 -9.82 13.96
N GLU A 237 -25.46 -9.67 13.09
CA GLU A 237 -24.62 -10.76 12.60
C GLU A 237 -23.20 -10.61 13.15
N LEU A 238 -22.57 -11.74 13.50
CA LEU A 238 -21.19 -11.77 13.93
C LEU A 238 -20.29 -11.95 12.71
N ILE A 239 -19.50 -10.92 12.39
CA ILE A 239 -18.54 -10.92 11.28
C ILE A 239 -17.11 -10.83 11.81
N TYR A 240 -16.11 -10.96 10.94
CA TYR A 240 -14.72 -10.71 11.31
C TYR A 240 -14.45 -9.21 11.44
N LEU A 241 -13.53 -8.86 12.34
CA LEU A 241 -12.98 -7.51 12.43
C LEU A 241 -11.91 -7.39 11.32
N ASP A 242 -12.34 -6.91 10.17
CA ASP A 242 -11.54 -6.70 8.96
C ASP A 242 -11.82 -5.32 8.34
N GLU A 243 -11.32 -5.08 7.13
CA GLU A 243 -11.56 -3.82 6.40
C GLU A 243 -13.05 -3.60 6.08
N ASN A 244 -13.82 -4.68 5.92
CA ASN A 244 -15.26 -4.60 5.68
C ASN A 244 -15.97 -4.07 6.93
N TYR A 245 -15.60 -4.54 8.12
CA TYR A 245 -16.12 -3.99 9.37
C TYR A 245 -15.85 -2.49 9.50
N LEU A 246 -14.62 -2.05 9.24
CA LEU A 246 -14.24 -0.64 9.32
C LEU A 246 -15.05 0.20 8.33
N THR A 247 -15.24 -0.30 7.10
CA THR A 247 -16.10 0.31 6.09
C THR A 247 -17.54 0.47 6.62
N ILE A 248 -18.13 -0.56 7.23
CA ILE A 248 -19.49 -0.49 7.81
C ILE A 248 -19.56 0.61 8.88
N MET A 249 -18.54 0.72 9.74
CA MET A 249 -18.49 1.74 10.78
C MET A 249 -18.34 3.16 10.21
N GLU A 250 -17.54 3.35 9.16
CA GLU A 250 -17.42 4.65 8.45
C GLU A 250 -18.78 5.15 7.95
N PHE A 251 -19.58 4.28 7.34
CA PHE A 251 -20.94 4.64 6.90
C PHE A 251 -21.85 5.03 8.07
N GLY A 252 -21.66 4.43 9.25
CA GLY A 252 -22.37 4.81 10.47
C GLY A 252 -22.05 6.22 10.96
N LEU A 253 -20.90 6.79 10.58
CA LEU A 253 -20.41 8.07 11.06
C LEU A 253 -20.58 9.24 10.07
N GLN A 254 -20.97 9.00 8.82
CA GLN A 254 -21.00 10.02 7.75
C GLN A 254 -21.83 11.29 8.03
N LYS A 255 -22.74 11.27 9.02
CA LYS A 255 -23.50 12.46 9.45
C LYS A 255 -22.75 13.33 10.46
N GLN A 256 -21.57 12.91 10.88
CA GLN A 256 -20.68 13.59 11.81
C GLN A 256 -19.42 14.04 11.05
N ASP A 257 -18.79 15.13 11.49
CA ASP A 257 -17.54 15.64 10.90
C ASP A 257 -16.36 14.72 11.28
N THR A 258 -16.26 13.58 10.61
CA THR A 258 -15.41 12.43 10.98
C THR A 258 -14.65 11.84 9.81
N THR A 259 -14.45 12.58 8.72
CA THR A 259 -13.57 12.14 7.63
C THR A 259 -12.23 11.68 8.22
N HIS A 260 -11.84 10.44 7.91
CA HIS A 260 -10.57 9.80 8.27
C HIS A 260 -10.40 9.29 9.70
N VAL A 261 -11.46 9.17 10.50
CA VAL A 261 -11.37 8.62 11.88
C VAL A 261 -10.71 7.24 11.94
N PHE A 262 -10.95 6.38 10.94
CA PHE A 262 -10.41 5.02 10.90
C PHE A 262 -9.17 4.87 10.02
N ASP A 263 -8.56 5.98 9.58
CA ASP A 263 -7.32 5.96 8.80
C ASP A 263 -6.06 6.08 9.67
N HIS A 264 -6.21 6.28 10.98
CA HIS A 264 -5.12 6.45 11.93
C HIS A 264 -5.41 5.73 13.26
N GLY A 265 -4.44 5.71 14.17
CA GLY A 265 -4.62 5.22 15.54
C GLY A 265 -4.91 3.71 15.60
N LEU A 266 -5.93 3.34 16.37
CA LEU A 266 -6.24 1.94 16.71
C LEU A 266 -6.55 1.12 15.44
N SER A 267 -7.33 1.66 14.50
CA SER A 267 -7.68 0.95 13.26
C SER A 267 -6.46 0.67 12.38
N SER A 268 -5.52 1.61 12.26
CA SER A 268 -4.28 1.38 11.50
C SER A 268 -3.43 0.27 12.12
N LEU A 269 -3.38 0.20 13.45
CA LEU A 269 -2.64 -0.83 14.16
C LEU A 269 -3.28 -2.21 14.01
N LEU A 270 -4.61 -2.28 14.00
CA LEU A 270 -5.35 -3.53 13.71
C LEU A 270 -5.11 -4.01 12.27
N LYS A 271 -5.11 -3.09 11.29
CA LYS A 271 -4.78 -3.41 9.88
C LYS A 271 -3.35 -3.94 9.75
N GLU A 272 -2.38 -3.31 10.42
CA GLU A 272 -0.99 -3.76 10.43
C GLU A 272 -0.88 -5.17 11.05
N ASN A 273 -1.52 -5.40 12.19
CA ASN A 273 -1.53 -6.71 12.84
C ASN A 273 -2.17 -7.80 11.94
N ALA A 274 -3.31 -7.52 11.31
CA ALA A 274 -3.95 -8.45 10.39
C ALA A 274 -3.02 -8.79 9.20
N THR A 275 -2.26 -7.81 8.70
CA THR A 275 -1.27 -8.05 7.63
C THR A 275 -0.22 -9.08 8.05
N TYR A 276 0.35 -8.97 9.26
CA TYR A 276 1.31 -9.95 9.73
C TYR A 276 0.67 -11.33 10.00
N GLN A 277 -0.57 -11.38 10.49
CA GLN A 277 -1.30 -12.63 10.65
C GLN A 277 -1.53 -13.33 9.31
N HIS A 278 -1.97 -12.60 8.28
CA HIS A 278 -2.16 -13.14 6.94
C HIS A 278 -0.86 -13.65 6.28
N GLN A 279 0.30 -13.07 6.61
CA GLN A 279 1.59 -13.63 6.17
C GLN A 279 1.81 -15.04 6.75
N VAL A 280 1.44 -15.26 8.02
CA VAL A 280 1.53 -16.58 8.65
C VAL A 280 0.54 -17.56 8.01
N GLU A 281 -0.70 -17.11 7.77
CA GLU A 281 -1.74 -17.93 7.11
C GLU A 281 -1.32 -18.35 5.69
N THR A 282 -0.76 -17.42 4.92
CA THR A 282 -0.29 -17.66 3.54
C THR A 282 0.84 -18.69 3.52
N MET A 283 1.84 -18.52 4.38
CA MET A 283 2.94 -19.48 4.54
C MET A 283 2.46 -20.88 4.92
N MET A 284 1.50 -20.98 5.84
CA MET A 284 0.92 -22.27 6.23
C MET A 284 0.08 -22.90 5.11
N SER A 285 -0.59 -22.08 4.31
CA SER A 285 -1.26 -22.52 3.08
C SER A 285 -0.25 -23.09 2.07
N ASP A 286 0.89 -22.43 1.85
CA ASP A 286 1.98 -22.91 0.98
C ASP A 286 2.56 -24.25 1.46
N LEU A 287 2.63 -24.44 2.78
CA LEU A 287 3.04 -25.71 3.40
C LEU A 287 2.01 -26.85 3.23
N GLY A 288 0.84 -26.57 2.65
CA GLY A 288 -0.26 -27.51 2.44
C GLY A 288 -1.19 -27.66 3.64
N SER A 289 -1.13 -26.74 4.61
CA SER A 289 -1.87 -26.81 5.87
C SER A 289 -2.46 -25.44 6.22
N PRO A 290 -3.48 -24.96 5.49
CA PRO A 290 -4.04 -23.63 5.69
C PRO A 290 -4.61 -23.48 7.10
N VAL A 291 -4.33 -22.34 7.73
CA VAL A 291 -4.80 -21.96 9.07
C VAL A 291 -5.38 -20.56 9.04
N LYS A 292 -6.07 -20.15 10.11
CA LYS A 292 -6.59 -18.78 10.28
C LYS A 292 -6.20 -18.24 11.65
N LEU A 293 -5.57 -17.07 11.67
CA LEU A 293 -5.23 -16.28 12.85
C LEU A 293 -6.06 -14.99 12.91
N ALA A 294 -6.30 -14.31 11.79
CA ALA A 294 -7.05 -13.06 11.72
C ALA A 294 -8.57 -13.30 11.83
N VAL A 295 -9.02 -13.76 12.99
CA VAL A 295 -10.42 -14.20 13.22
C VAL A 295 -11.08 -13.54 14.43
N MET A 296 -10.59 -12.37 14.85
CA MET A 296 -11.31 -11.51 15.79
C MET A 296 -12.68 -11.17 15.22
N LYS A 297 -13.71 -11.10 16.08
CA LYS A 297 -15.10 -10.95 15.65
C LYS A 297 -15.78 -9.74 16.27
N VAL A 298 -16.70 -9.18 15.52
CA VAL A 298 -17.52 -8.03 15.88
C VAL A 298 -18.94 -8.23 15.39
N LYS A 299 -19.90 -7.56 16.02
CA LYS A 299 -21.30 -7.62 15.64
C LYS A 299 -21.67 -6.35 14.89
N VAL A 300 -22.37 -6.54 13.78
CA VAL A 300 -22.94 -5.48 12.97
C VAL A 300 -24.41 -5.76 12.72
N PRO A 301 -25.23 -4.71 12.54
CA PRO A 301 -26.62 -4.91 12.17
C PRO A 301 -26.74 -5.45 10.76
N ARG A 302 -27.76 -6.29 10.53
CA ARG A 302 -28.08 -6.88 9.24
C ARG A 302 -29.33 -6.25 8.64
N TYR A 303 -29.27 -6.01 7.34
CA TYR A 303 -30.34 -5.49 6.50
C TYR A 303 -30.42 -6.36 5.25
N ASP A 304 -31.29 -7.36 5.24
CA ASP A 304 -31.45 -8.26 4.09
C ASP A 304 -31.90 -7.50 2.84
N LEU A 305 -31.35 -7.87 1.68
CA LEU A 305 -31.72 -7.30 0.39
C LEU A 305 -33.08 -7.85 -0.04
N SER A 306 -34.00 -6.95 -0.37
CA SER A 306 -35.23 -7.33 -1.05
C SER A 306 -34.93 -7.76 -2.50
N LYS A 307 -35.86 -8.51 -3.11
CA LYS A 307 -35.72 -8.95 -4.51
C LYS A 307 -35.59 -7.78 -5.48
N GLU A 308 -36.23 -6.65 -5.18
CA GLU A 308 -36.14 -5.43 -5.98
C GLU A 308 -34.75 -4.79 -5.85
N GLU A 309 -34.22 -4.68 -4.62
CA GLU A 309 -32.87 -4.15 -4.40
C GLU A 309 -31.79 -5.02 -5.07
N GLU A 310 -31.91 -6.35 -5.01
CA GLU A 310 -30.97 -7.26 -5.69
C GLU A 310 -31.02 -7.11 -7.21
N LYS A 311 -32.22 -6.92 -7.77
CA LYS A 311 -32.41 -6.65 -9.19
C LYS A 311 -31.73 -5.34 -9.58
N ASN A 312 -31.96 -4.27 -8.82
CA ASN A 312 -31.41 -2.95 -9.11
C ASN A 312 -29.87 -2.96 -8.98
N LEU A 313 -29.32 -3.60 -7.95
CA LEU A 313 -27.87 -3.78 -7.81
C LEU A 313 -27.26 -4.56 -8.99
N THR A 314 -27.97 -5.57 -9.50
CA THR A 314 -27.54 -6.31 -10.69
C THR A 314 -27.50 -5.42 -11.93
N ALA A 315 -28.57 -4.67 -12.19
CA ALA A 315 -28.62 -3.72 -13.29
C ALA A 315 -27.54 -2.63 -13.17
N ILE A 316 -27.33 -2.08 -11.97
CA ILE A 316 -26.24 -1.12 -11.69
C ILE A 316 -24.87 -1.70 -12.06
N THR A 317 -24.59 -2.94 -11.64
CA THR A 317 -23.33 -3.61 -11.98
C THR A 317 -23.17 -3.76 -13.50
N GLU A 318 -24.21 -4.22 -14.21
CA GLU A 318 -24.18 -4.37 -15.67
C GLU A 318 -23.94 -3.04 -16.40
N HIS A 319 -24.67 -1.98 -16.02
CA HIS A 319 -24.52 -0.65 -16.59
C HIS A 319 -23.14 -0.06 -16.31
N TYR A 320 -22.63 -0.24 -15.09
CA TYR A 320 -21.29 0.19 -14.71
C TYR A 320 -20.20 -0.53 -15.51
N GLU A 321 -20.26 -1.85 -15.65
CA GLU A 321 -19.22 -2.61 -16.37
C GLU A 321 -19.13 -2.19 -17.84
N LYS A 322 -20.28 -2.01 -18.50
CA LYS A 322 -20.33 -1.47 -19.86
C LYS A 322 -19.79 -0.04 -19.92
N SER A 323 -20.23 0.83 -19.02
CA SER A 323 -19.76 2.22 -18.94
C SER A 323 -18.25 2.31 -18.73
N ARG A 324 -17.70 1.47 -17.83
CA ARG A 324 -16.26 1.37 -17.58
C ARG A 324 -15.51 0.93 -18.84
N SER A 325 -16.03 -0.07 -19.56
CA SER A 325 -15.45 -0.52 -20.82
C SER A 325 -15.45 0.58 -21.88
N LEU A 326 -16.58 1.28 -22.05
CA LEU A 326 -16.72 2.40 -22.99
C LEU A 326 -15.77 3.55 -22.66
N ALA A 327 -15.73 3.97 -21.39
CA ALA A 327 -14.83 5.01 -20.92
C ALA A 327 -13.37 4.60 -21.12
N GLY A 328 -13.02 3.35 -20.79
CA GLY A 328 -11.68 2.81 -20.99
C GLY A 328 -11.22 2.90 -22.44
N ILE A 329 -12.07 2.51 -23.40
CA ILE A 329 -11.76 2.60 -24.84
C ILE A 329 -11.36 4.03 -25.23
N VAL A 330 -12.07 5.05 -24.73
CA VAL A 330 -11.76 6.46 -25.05
C VAL A 330 -10.50 6.93 -24.32
N LEU A 331 -10.42 6.67 -23.02
CA LEU A 331 -9.38 7.23 -22.14
C LEU A 331 -8.01 6.55 -22.29
N THR A 332 -7.95 5.35 -22.87
CA THR A 332 -6.68 4.67 -23.15
C THR A 332 -6.26 4.74 -24.62
N ASP A 333 -7.06 5.34 -25.50
CA ASP A 333 -6.72 5.45 -26.93
C ASP A 333 -5.70 6.57 -27.15
N THR A 334 -4.47 6.16 -27.47
CA THR A 334 -3.33 7.04 -27.74
C THR A 334 -3.62 8.05 -28.87
N GLN A 335 -4.33 7.66 -29.92
CA GLN A 335 -4.66 8.56 -31.03
C GLN A 335 -5.64 9.64 -30.58
N LEU A 336 -6.61 9.31 -29.74
CA LEU A 336 -7.52 10.30 -29.15
C LEU A 336 -6.80 11.22 -28.16
N ILE A 337 -5.88 10.67 -27.35
CA ILE A 337 -5.07 11.46 -26.41
C ILE A 337 -4.19 12.48 -27.15
N LEU A 338 -3.64 12.11 -28.32
CA LEU A 338 -2.90 13.05 -29.16
C LEU A 338 -3.83 14.04 -29.86
N LYS A 339 -4.93 13.54 -30.45
CA LYS A 339 -5.86 14.37 -31.22
C LYS A 339 -6.61 15.39 -30.36
N LYS A 340 -6.87 15.11 -29.08
CA LYS A 340 -7.48 16.10 -28.16
C LYS A 340 -6.62 17.34 -27.93
N LEU A 341 -5.32 17.30 -28.25
CA LEU A 341 -4.43 18.45 -28.11
C LEU A 341 -4.60 19.47 -29.23
N THR A 342 -5.22 19.07 -30.35
CA THR A 342 -5.30 19.88 -31.57
C THR A 342 -6.74 20.04 -32.07
N ASP A 343 -7.61 19.06 -31.85
CA ASP A 343 -9.01 19.06 -32.28
C ASP A 343 -9.95 19.41 -31.12
N GLN A 344 -10.64 20.55 -31.25
CA GLN A 344 -11.55 21.08 -30.21
C GLN A 344 -12.72 20.13 -29.90
N LYS A 345 -13.27 19.44 -30.91
CA LYS A 345 -14.39 18.51 -30.73
C LYS A 345 -13.91 17.26 -29.99
N VAL A 346 -12.76 16.70 -30.39
CA VAL A 346 -12.18 15.54 -29.69
C VAL A 346 -11.80 15.89 -28.26
N ALA A 347 -11.26 17.08 -28.01
CA ALA A 347 -10.97 17.57 -26.67
C ALA A 347 -12.22 17.61 -25.78
N LEU A 348 -13.31 18.22 -26.26
CA LEU A 348 -14.57 18.28 -25.55
C LEU A 348 -15.08 16.88 -25.18
N LEU A 349 -15.14 15.98 -26.15
CA LEU A 349 -15.66 14.62 -25.99
C LEU A 349 -14.80 13.79 -25.04
N TYR A 350 -13.48 13.81 -25.21
CA TYR A 350 -12.55 13.09 -24.36
C TYR A 350 -12.65 13.57 -22.90
N ASN A 351 -12.61 14.89 -22.69
CA ASN A 351 -12.66 15.47 -21.35
C ASN A 351 -14.05 15.32 -20.70
N ALA A 352 -15.11 15.18 -21.49
CA ALA A 352 -16.43 14.77 -20.98
C ALA A 352 -16.40 13.33 -20.43
N VAL A 353 -15.71 12.40 -21.09
CA VAL A 353 -15.50 11.04 -20.56
C VAL A 353 -14.66 11.06 -19.28
N GLU A 354 -13.58 11.86 -19.22
CA GLU A 354 -12.83 12.03 -17.97
C GLU A 354 -13.74 12.55 -16.84
N ASN A 355 -14.58 13.56 -17.11
CA ASN A 355 -15.54 14.07 -16.14
C ASN A 355 -16.53 12.99 -15.67
N ILE A 356 -17.04 12.18 -16.61
CA ILE A 356 -17.94 11.06 -16.30
C ILE A 356 -17.25 10.03 -15.40
N GLU A 357 -16.00 9.66 -15.72
CA GLU A 357 -15.24 8.70 -14.93
C GLU A 357 -15.07 9.16 -13.48
N GLN A 358 -14.66 10.41 -13.29
CA GLN A 358 -14.42 10.97 -11.96
C GLN A 358 -15.70 11.18 -11.15
N THR A 359 -16.76 11.66 -11.81
CA THR A 359 -18.00 12.10 -11.14
C THR A 359 -18.94 10.93 -10.86
N TYR A 360 -18.99 9.94 -11.76
CA TYR A 360 -19.97 8.85 -11.70
C TYR A 360 -19.30 7.49 -11.48
N LEU A 361 -18.40 7.09 -12.39
CA LEU A 361 -17.90 5.71 -12.45
C LEU A 361 -17.11 5.32 -11.20
N LYS A 362 -16.28 6.22 -10.66
CA LYS A 362 -15.56 5.96 -9.39
C LYS A 362 -16.48 5.61 -8.22
N LYS A 363 -17.66 6.22 -8.15
CA LYS A 363 -18.63 5.96 -7.07
C LYS A 363 -19.41 4.66 -7.31
N LEU A 364 -19.76 4.38 -8.56
CA LEU A 364 -20.36 3.10 -8.96
C LEU A 364 -19.39 1.92 -8.76
N GLU A 365 -18.09 2.13 -9.00
CA GLU A 365 -17.04 1.15 -8.70
C GLU A 365 -17.02 0.79 -7.22
N LYS A 366 -17.05 1.81 -6.34
CA LYS A 366 -17.12 1.59 -4.89
C LYS A 366 -18.37 0.82 -4.48
N LEU A 367 -19.54 1.19 -5.03
CA LEU A 367 -20.79 0.47 -4.77
C LEU A 367 -20.71 -1.01 -5.18
N ASN A 368 -20.16 -1.31 -6.35
CA ASN A 368 -19.96 -2.68 -6.80
C ASN A 368 -18.94 -3.44 -5.95
N GLY A 369 -17.88 -2.77 -5.46
CA GLY A 369 -16.97 -3.30 -4.46
C GLY A 369 -17.71 -3.74 -3.20
N TYR A 370 -18.50 -2.85 -2.60
CA TYR A 370 -19.30 -3.16 -1.41
C TYR A 370 -20.29 -4.30 -1.62
N ARG A 371 -20.81 -4.47 -2.84
CA ARG A 371 -21.65 -5.62 -3.18
C ARG A 371 -20.85 -6.91 -3.17
N LYS A 372 -19.70 -6.92 -3.84
CA LYS A 372 -18.81 -8.09 -3.95
C LYS A 372 -18.29 -8.54 -2.57
N ASP A 373 -18.02 -7.58 -1.71
CA ASP A 373 -17.51 -7.81 -0.35
C ASP A 373 -18.64 -8.06 0.67
N GLU A 374 -19.89 -8.20 0.20
CA GLU A 374 -21.11 -8.41 1.00
C GLU A 374 -21.41 -7.32 2.06
N VAL A 375 -20.69 -6.19 2.03
CA VAL A 375 -20.82 -5.06 2.97
C VAL A 375 -22.21 -4.42 2.92
N ILE A 376 -22.84 -4.38 1.75
CA ILE A 376 -24.16 -3.73 1.54
C ILE A 376 -25.23 -4.27 2.49
N ARG A 377 -25.18 -5.56 2.87
CA ARG A 377 -26.17 -6.16 3.77
C ARG A 377 -26.05 -5.68 5.21
N PHE A 378 -25.03 -4.89 5.54
CA PHE A 378 -24.80 -4.36 6.88
C PHE A 378 -24.97 -2.84 6.99
N ILE A 379 -25.38 -2.20 5.88
CA ILE A 379 -25.60 -0.75 5.81
C ILE A 379 -27.03 -0.51 5.32
N LYS A 380 -27.73 0.46 5.94
CA LYS A 380 -29.04 0.89 5.44
C LYS A 380 -28.87 1.52 4.05
N ARG A 381 -29.79 1.22 3.14
CA ARG A 381 -29.64 1.64 1.73
C ARG A 381 -29.64 3.15 1.53
N ASP A 382 -30.40 3.89 2.34
CA ASP A 382 -30.38 5.35 2.35
C ASP A 382 -29.01 5.90 2.79
N ALA A 383 -28.45 5.38 3.89
CA ALA A 383 -27.14 5.74 4.38
C ALA A 383 -26.01 5.36 3.40
N LEU A 384 -26.11 4.20 2.73
CA LEU A 384 -25.16 3.78 1.70
C LEU A 384 -25.10 4.80 0.55
N ILE A 385 -26.26 5.25 0.06
CA ILE A 385 -26.34 6.21 -1.04
C ILE A 385 -25.89 7.60 -0.58
N GLU A 386 -26.33 8.07 0.59
CA GLU A 386 -25.87 9.33 1.19
C GLU A 386 -24.34 9.33 1.35
N GLY A 387 -23.75 8.21 1.74
CA GLY A 387 -22.31 8.09 1.90
C GLY A 387 -21.49 8.12 0.63
N LEU A 388 -21.98 7.44 -0.40
CA LEU A 388 -21.34 7.46 -1.71
C LEU A 388 -21.47 8.85 -2.36
N TRP A 389 -22.62 9.51 -2.17
CA TRP A 389 -22.97 10.81 -2.74
C TRP A 389 -23.51 11.78 -1.67
N PRO A 390 -22.63 12.38 -0.84
CA PRO A 390 -23.05 13.23 0.28
C PRO A 390 -23.79 14.50 -0.14
N SER A 391 -23.49 15.00 -1.34
CA SER A 391 -24.18 16.16 -1.95
C SER A 391 -25.39 15.76 -2.82
N GLY A 392 -25.86 14.52 -2.68
CA GLY A 392 -26.84 13.89 -3.58
C GLY A 392 -26.22 13.41 -4.89
N LEU A 393 -27.01 12.68 -5.69
CA LEU A 393 -26.55 12.16 -6.97
C LEU A 393 -26.04 13.30 -7.87
N PRO A 394 -25.04 13.05 -8.75
CA PRO A 394 -24.47 14.07 -9.63
C PRO A 394 -25.52 14.78 -10.51
N PRO A 395 -25.21 15.98 -11.03
CA PRO A 395 -26.08 16.66 -11.97
C PRO A 395 -26.06 15.97 -13.34
N ARG A 396 -27.18 15.95 -14.07
CA ARG A 396 -27.27 15.39 -15.44
C ARG A 396 -26.43 16.12 -16.49
N GLU A 397 -25.93 17.31 -16.16
CA GLU A 397 -25.06 18.06 -17.05
C GLU A 397 -23.66 17.42 -17.06
N VAL A 398 -23.24 16.98 -18.23
CA VAL A 398 -21.87 16.50 -18.44
C VAL A 398 -21.07 17.67 -19.01
N VAL A 399 -19.91 17.94 -18.42
CA VAL A 399 -19.02 19.02 -18.86
C VAL A 399 -17.71 18.43 -19.35
N GLY A 400 -17.19 18.98 -20.44
CA GLY A 400 -15.84 18.72 -20.92
C GLY A 400 -15.05 20.02 -21.02
N LYS A 401 -13.73 19.90 -21.18
CA LYS A 401 -12.87 21.05 -21.51
C LYS A 401 -12.52 21.00 -22.98
N ASP A 402 -12.47 22.14 -23.63
CA ASP A 402 -11.94 22.23 -25.00
C ASP A 402 -10.41 22.44 -25.01
N THR A 403 -9.80 22.62 -26.17
CA THR A 403 -8.36 22.85 -26.32
C THR A 403 -7.86 24.14 -25.67
N SER A 404 -8.75 25.11 -25.39
CA SER A 404 -8.42 26.35 -24.66
C SER A 404 -8.53 26.18 -23.15
N GLY A 405 -8.99 25.03 -22.67
CA GLY A 405 -9.26 24.75 -21.26
C GLY A 405 -10.58 25.32 -20.76
N LEU A 406 -11.41 25.91 -21.64
CA LEU A 406 -12.73 26.40 -21.30
C LEU A 406 -13.66 25.21 -21.00
N GLN A 407 -14.38 25.27 -19.89
CA GLN A 407 -15.43 24.30 -19.60
C GLN A 407 -16.64 24.56 -20.50
N VAL A 408 -17.09 23.52 -21.20
CA VAL A 408 -18.22 23.55 -22.12
C VAL A 408 -19.11 22.35 -21.81
N ALA A 409 -20.42 22.59 -21.75
CA ALA A 409 -21.40 21.52 -21.56
C ALA A 409 -21.46 20.62 -22.80
N TYR A 410 -21.40 19.31 -22.59
CA TYR A 410 -21.65 18.32 -23.63
C TYR A 410 -23.16 18.23 -23.89
N PRO A 411 -23.62 18.38 -25.14
CA PRO A 411 -25.04 18.30 -25.49
C PRO A 411 -25.51 16.84 -25.48
N VAL A 412 -25.90 16.36 -24.29
CA VAL A 412 -26.49 15.02 -24.09
C VAL A 412 -27.75 14.87 -24.93
N LYS A 413 -27.83 13.79 -25.74
CA LYS A 413 -28.95 13.52 -26.65
C LYS A 413 -29.98 12.54 -26.07
N THR A 414 -29.58 11.72 -25.10
CA THR A 414 -30.49 10.75 -24.46
C THR A 414 -31.62 11.44 -23.72
N GLY A 415 -32.82 10.85 -23.82
CA GLY A 415 -34.00 11.25 -23.04
C GLY A 415 -34.04 10.66 -21.64
N LEU A 416 -33.05 9.83 -21.26
CA LEU A 416 -32.97 9.21 -19.94
C LEU A 416 -32.78 10.27 -18.85
N THR A 417 -33.40 10.04 -17.69
CA THR A 417 -33.33 10.94 -16.55
C THR A 417 -33.37 10.14 -15.25
N TYR A 418 -32.88 10.74 -14.16
CA TYR A 418 -32.94 10.19 -12.81
C TYR A 418 -33.27 11.29 -11.79
N SER A 419 -33.87 10.91 -10.66
CA SER A 419 -34.11 11.83 -9.55
C SER A 419 -32.84 11.98 -8.72
N ARG A 420 -32.52 13.22 -8.33
CA ARG A 420 -31.42 13.54 -7.40
C ARG A 420 -31.90 13.76 -5.97
N SER A 421 -33.21 13.67 -5.75
CA SER A 421 -33.88 14.06 -4.49
C SER A 421 -34.19 12.89 -3.58
N THR A 422 -33.90 11.67 -4.04
CA THR A 422 -34.31 10.42 -3.41
C THR A 422 -33.10 9.53 -3.20
N ASN A 423 -32.95 8.96 -2.01
CA ASN A 423 -31.86 8.03 -1.67
C ASN A 423 -32.33 6.58 -1.92
N LYS A 424 -32.72 6.28 -3.16
CA LYS A 424 -33.20 4.95 -3.57
C LYS A 424 -32.26 4.33 -4.60
N LEU A 425 -32.09 3.01 -4.52
CA LEU A 425 -31.25 2.27 -5.47
C LEU A 425 -31.77 2.38 -6.91
N GLN A 426 -33.07 2.54 -7.12
CA GLN A 426 -33.62 2.79 -8.47
C GLN A 426 -33.04 4.04 -9.12
N ASP A 427 -32.85 5.12 -8.38
CA ASP A 427 -32.29 6.36 -8.95
C ASP A 427 -30.81 6.20 -9.30
N VAL A 428 -30.09 5.35 -8.56
CA VAL A 428 -28.70 4.97 -8.86
C VAL A 428 -28.64 4.10 -10.12
N GLU A 429 -29.58 3.17 -10.29
CA GLU A 429 -29.73 2.37 -11.51
C GLU A 429 -30.02 3.27 -12.72
N ASP A 430 -31.01 4.16 -12.62
CA ASP A 430 -31.37 5.09 -13.68
C ASP A 430 -30.19 6.02 -14.03
N MET A 431 -29.41 6.45 -13.03
CA MET A 431 -28.17 7.21 -13.24
C MET A 431 -27.09 6.36 -13.95
N ALA A 432 -26.89 5.11 -13.57
CA ALA A 432 -25.92 4.23 -14.22
C ALA A 432 -26.29 3.98 -15.69
N HIS A 433 -27.58 3.79 -15.97
CA HIS A 433 -28.10 3.64 -17.33
C HIS A 433 -27.95 4.95 -18.15
N PHE A 434 -28.23 6.10 -17.54
CA PHE A 434 -27.96 7.40 -18.16
C PHE A 434 -26.49 7.54 -18.57
N VAL A 435 -25.56 7.19 -17.68
CA VAL A 435 -24.11 7.26 -17.94
C VAL A 435 -23.70 6.32 -19.08
N GLU A 436 -24.19 5.08 -19.12
CA GLU A 436 -23.95 4.14 -20.23
C GLU A 436 -24.40 4.73 -21.56
N SER A 437 -25.61 5.32 -21.59
CA SER A 437 -26.17 5.93 -22.80
C SER A 437 -25.32 7.11 -23.28
N VAL A 438 -24.90 8.00 -22.38
CA VAL A 438 -24.06 9.15 -22.73
C VAL A 438 -22.69 8.71 -23.24
N LEU A 439 -22.06 7.71 -22.61
CA LEU A 439 -20.77 7.19 -23.07
C LEU A 439 -20.88 6.52 -24.44
N THR A 440 -22.00 5.86 -24.72
CA THR A 440 -22.31 5.31 -26.05
C THR A 440 -22.43 6.42 -27.10
N GLU A 441 -23.15 7.50 -26.78
CA GLU A 441 -23.27 8.68 -27.66
C GLU A 441 -21.91 9.32 -27.96
N ILE A 442 -21.06 9.47 -26.94
CA ILE A 442 -19.72 10.03 -27.10
C ILE A 442 -18.86 9.10 -27.97
N GLN A 443 -18.93 7.78 -27.75
CA GLN A 443 -18.21 6.80 -28.55
C GLN A 443 -18.61 6.87 -30.03
N ASP A 444 -19.91 6.97 -30.31
CA ASP A 444 -20.46 7.13 -31.66
C ASP A 444 -20.02 8.46 -32.29
N ASP A 445 -20.04 9.56 -31.52
CA ASP A 445 -19.60 10.89 -31.97
C ASP A 445 -18.09 10.94 -32.30
N LEU A 446 -17.28 10.09 -31.64
CA LEU A 446 -15.86 9.87 -31.92
C LEU A 446 -15.61 8.87 -33.06
N GLY A 447 -16.65 8.16 -33.53
CA GLY A 447 -16.55 7.18 -34.60
C GLY A 447 -15.81 5.88 -34.18
N LEU A 448 -15.76 5.60 -32.89
CA LEU A 448 -15.07 4.44 -32.34
C LEU A 448 -16.02 3.24 -32.39
N SER A 449 -15.69 2.22 -33.18
CA SER A 449 -16.40 0.94 -33.14
C SER A 449 -15.46 -0.14 -32.60
N LEU A 450 -15.96 -1.02 -31.73
CA LEU A 450 -15.25 -2.21 -31.23
C LEU A 450 -14.64 -3.09 -32.35
N LYS A 451 -15.13 -2.96 -33.59
CA LYS A 451 -14.63 -3.71 -34.77
C LYS A 451 -13.50 -3.02 -35.54
N ASN A 452 -13.19 -1.75 -35.25
CA ASN A 452 -12.23 -0.94 -36.03
C ASN A 452 -10.87 -0.72 -35.36
N LEU A 453 -10.60 -1.39 -34.23
CA LEU A 453 -9.26 -1.47 -33.62
C LEU A 453 -8.34 -2.34 -34.51
N LYS A 454 -7.93 -1.81 -35.66
CA LYS A 454 -6.86 -2.39 -36.47
C LYS A 454 -5.52 -2.01 -35.84
N PRO A 455 -4.61 -2.97 -35.60
CA PRO A 455 -3.31 -2.66 -35.02
C PRO A 455 -2.38 -2.04 -36.07
N GLN A 456 -2.04 -0.75 -35.96
CA GLN A 456 -0.89 -0.15 -36.64
C GLN A 456 0.37 -0.32 -35.76
N LYS A 457 0.70 -1.60 -35.49
CA LYS A 457 1.58 -2.10 -34.41
C LYS A 457 2.92 -1.40 -34.13
N GLN A 458 3.54 -0.71 -35.08
CA GLN A 458 4.89 -0.14 -34.88
C GLN A 458 4.89 1.34 -34.47
N VAL A 459 3.93 2.13 -34.93
CA VAL A 459 3.77 3.54 -34.50
C VAL A 459 3.04 3.55 -33.16
N ASP A 460 2.04 2.69 -33.03
CA ASP A 460 1.21 2.56 -31.82
C ASP A 460 2.08 2.29 -30.58
N THR A 461 3.05 1.37 -30.63
CA THR A 461 3.88 1.06 -29.45
C THR A 461 4.81 2.19 -28.99
N LYS A 462 5.34 3.00 -29.92
CA LYS A 462 6.19 4.15 -29.56
C LYS A 462 5.38 5.36 -29.12
N GLU A 463 4.24 5.61 -29.75
CA GLU A 463 3.30 6.65 -29.34
C GLU A 463 2.66 6.31 -27.99
N GLU A 464 2.29 5.05 -27.77
CA GLU A 464 1.82 4.55 -26.48
C GLU A 464 2.88 4.80 -25.40
N ALA A 465 4.13 4.41 -25.64
CA ALA A 465 5.22 4.66 -24.68
C ALA A 465 5.45 6.16 -24.43
N LEU A 466 5.38 7.00 -25.46
CA LEU A 466 5.52 8.45 -25.36
C LEU A 466 4.39 9.06 -24.51
N VAL A 467 3.14 8.74 -24.83
CA VAL A 467 1.95 9.24 -24.13
C VAL A 467 1.91 8.73 -22.70
N GLN A 468 2.27 7.47 -22.46
CA GLN A 468 2.39 6.90 -21.12
C GLN A 468 3.44 7.65 -20.30
N GLN A 469 4.62 7.90 -20.85
CA GLN A 469 5.70 8.57 -20.13
C GLN A 469 5.37 10.04 -19.82
N ALA A 470 4.74 10.74 -20.76
CA ALA A 470 4.21 12.07 -20.52
C ALA A 470 3.10 12.07 -19.47
N GLY A 471 2.20 11.08 -19.51
CA GLY A 471 1.14 10.90 -18.52
C GLY A 471 1.70 10.68 -17.11
N GLN A 472 2.70 9.81 -16.97
CA GLN A 472 3.40 9.56 -15.71
C GLN A 472 4.06 10.82 -15.16
N LEU A 473 4.77 11.58 -16.01
CA LEU A 473 5.36 12.86 -15.63
C LEU A 473 4.29 13.83 -15.09
N LYS A 474 3.16 13.96 -15.81
CA LYS A 474 2.07 14.86 -15.40
C LYS A 474 1.42 14.43 -14.08
N ILE A 475 1.13 13.14 -13.91
CA ILE A 475 0.56 12.59 -12.66
C ILE A 475 1.51 12.87 -11.49
N ARG A 476 2.81 12.65 -11.69
CA ARG A 476 3.82 12.89 -10.66
C ARG A 476 3.86 14.36 -10.27
N ILE A 477 3.87 15.28 -11.24
CA ILE A 477 3.81 16.72 -10.98
C ILE A 477 2.51 17.10 -10.26
N ASP A 478 1.36 16.60 -10.69
CA ASP A 478 0.05 16.93 -10.09
C ASP A 478 -0.06 16.44 -8.64
N SER A 479 0.60 15.32 -8.30
CA SER A 479 0.66 14.81 -6.94
C SER A 479 1.58 15.62 -6.03
N LEU A 480 2.66 16.20 -6.57
CA LEU A 480 3.72 16.83 -5.79
C LEU A 480 3.54 18.34 -5.69
N ALA A 481 3.19 19.01 -6.78
CA ALA A 481 3.12 20.47 -6.86
C ALA A 481 2.25 21.15 -5.78
N PRO A 482 1.12 20.58 -5.31
CA PRO A 482 0.30 21.21 -4.27
C PRO A 482 0.97 21.34 -2.90
N SER A 483 1.92 20.46 -2.58
CA SER A 483 2.62 20.46 -1.27
C SER A 483 3.94 21.25 -1.28
N GLN A 484 4.32 21.85 -2.41
CA GLN A 484 5.61 22.51 -2.58
C GLN A 484 5.54 24.04 -2.38
N PRO A 485 6.65 24.68 -1.96
CA PRO A 485 6.80 26.14 -1.95
C PRO A 485 6.47 26.77 -3.31
N ASP A 486 6.02 28.03 -3.31
CA ASP A 486 5.48 28.71 -4.50
C ASP A 486 6.41 28.71 -5.73
N ASP A 487 7.71 28.91 -5.54
CA ASP A 487 8.65 28.98 -6.66
C ASP A 487 8.95 27.59 -7.27
N LEU A 488 8.98 26.56 -6.43
CA LEU A 488 9.06 25.15 -6.87
C LEU A 488 7.77 24.71 -7.55
N ARG A 489 6.62 25.06 -6.98
CA ARG A 489 5.29 24.80 -7.57
C ARG A 489 5.19 25.41 -8.97
N LYS A 490 5.63 26.66 -9.17
CA LYS A 490 5.68 27.30 -10.50
C LYS A 490 6.61 26.57 -11.46
N ALA A 491 7.80 26.16 -11.02
CA ALA A 491 8.75 25.41 -11.84
C ALA A 491 8.17 24.07 -12.30
N LEU A 492 7.56 23.31 -11.39
CA LEU A 492 6.88 22.05 -11.70
C LEU A 492 5.72 22.24 -12.69
N LEU A 493 4.88 23.25 -12.50
CA LEU A 493 3.78 23.56 -13.42
C LEU A 493 4.29 24.01 -14.80
N ALA A 494 5.42 24.70 -14.88
CA ALA A 494 6.05 25.07 -16.15
C ALA A 494 6.56 23.83 -16.91
N LEU A 495 7.16 22.85 -16.22
CA LEU A 495 7.55 21.57 -16.81
C LEU A 495 6.34 20.82 -17.36
N LYS A 496 5.23 20.77 -16.60
CA LYS A 496 3.96 20.19 -17.07
C LYS A 496 3.46 20.86 -18.35
N GLY A 497 3.41 22.20 -18.37
CA GLY A 497 2.97 22.97 -19.53
C GLY A 497 3.86 22.74 -20.76
N ARG A 498 5.18 22.58 -20.56
CA ARG A 498 6.12 22.27 -21.64
C ARG A 498 5.91 20.88 -22.22
N ALA A 499 5.67 19.88 -21.37
CA ALA A 499 5.35 18.53 -21.82
C ALA A 499 4.07 18.51 -22.67
N ASP A 500 3.04 19.26 -22.25
CA ASP A 500 1.80 19.43 -23.02
C ASP A 500 2.05 20.12 -24.38
N GLN A 501 2.86 21.18 -24.40
CA GLN A 501 3.23 21.87 -25.64
C GLN A 501 4.04 20.97 -26.60
N GLN A 502 4.98 20.17 -26.07
CA GLN A 502 5.79 19.26 -26.86
C GLN A 502 4.94 18.12 -27.47
N LEU A 503 3.99 17.58 -26.72
CA LEU A 503 3.02 16.61 -27.24
C LEU A 503 2.07 17.23 -28.27
N GLN A 504 1.64 18.49 -28.08
CA GLN A 504 0.80 19.18 -29.05
C GLN A 504 1.54 19.40 -30.37
N GLN A 505 2.81 19.83 -30.31
CA GLN A 505 3.66 19.95 -31.49
C GLN A 505 3.86 18.61 -32.19
N TYR A 506 4.03 17.53 -31.41
CA TYR A 506 4.13 16.18 -31.94
C TYR A 506 2.85 15.74 -32.66
N ALA A 507 1.68 16.01 -32.08
CA ALA A 507 0.38 15.66 -32.65
C ALA A 507 0.09 16.39 -33.98
N LEU A 508 0.74 17.51 -34.25
CA LEU A 508 0.64 18.27 -35.51
C LEU A 508 1.54 17.75 -36.64
N ILE A 509 2.42 16.78 -36.38
CA ILE A 509 3.27 16.19 -37.42
C ILE A 509 2.42 15.29 -38.33
N ASP A 510 2.41 15.58 -39.63
CA ASP A 510 1.67 14.82 -40.64
C ASP A 510 1.99 13.32 -40.58
N GLN A 511 0.95 12.50 -40.66
CA GLN A 511 1.07 11.03 -40.61
C GLN A 511 1.87 10.45 -41.78
N ASP A 512 1.96 11.16 -42.90
CA ASP A 512 2.71 10.74 -44.10
C ASP A 512 4.23 10.81 -43.93
N SER A 513 4.72 11.45 -42.86
CA SER A 513 6.15 11.54 -42.50
C SER A 513 6.50 10.59 -41.35
N LEU A 514 6.19 9.29 -41.54
CA LEU A 514 6.31 8.25 -40.50
C LEU A 514 7.70 8.19 -39.84
N GLU A 515 8.76 8.35 -40.64
CA GLU A 515 10.14 8.35 -40.16
C GLU A 515 10.42 9.53 -39.23
N THR A 516 9.98 10.74 -39.61
CA THR A 516 10.11 11.96 -38.80
C THR A 516 9.32 11.84 -37.50
N LYS A 517 8.09 11.34 -37.59
CA LYS A 517 7.22 11.13 -36.43
C LYS A 517 7.82 10.12 -35.45
N ASN A 518 8.37 9.00 -35.94
CA ASN A 518 9.04 8.01 -35.12
C ASN A 518 10.32 8.53 -34.46
N ARG A 519 11.13 9.31 -35.18
CA ARG A 519 12.33 9.95 -34.61
C ARG A 519 11.94 10.92 -33.49
N ARG A 520 10.97 11.79 -33.75
CA ARG A 520 10.52 12.77 -32.77
C ARG A 520 9.92 12.12 -31.52
N ALA A 521 9.18 11.03 -31.67
CA ALA A 521 8.68 10.27 -30.53
C ALA A 521 9.82 9.74 -29.64
N GLY A 522 10.90 9.24 -30.25
CA GLY A 522 12.09 8.78 -29.51
C GLY A 522 12.77 9.91 -28.75
N GLU A 523 12.96 11.07 -29.38
CA GLU A 523 13.55 12.27 -28.76
C GLU A 523 12.71 12.77 -27.56
N LEU A 524 11.38 12.88 -27.75
CA LEU A 524 10.50 13.34 -26.68
C LEU A 524 10.42 12.34 -25.53
N LYS A 525 10.49 11.04 -25.82
CA LYS A 525 10.54 10.01 -24.77
C LYS A 525 11.75 10.20 -23.86
N ILE A 526 12.94 10.41 -24.45
CA ILE A 526 14.17 10.70 -23.69
C ILE A 526 14.00 11.99 -22.89
N CYS A 527 13.51 13.05 -23.53
CA CYS A 527 13.28 14.33 -22.88
C CYS A 527 12.32 14.23 -21.67
N PHE A 528 11.24 13.45 -21.77
CA PHE A 528 10.32 13.26 -20.65
C PHE A 528 10.92 12.42 -19.53
N ALA A 529 11.86 11.51 -19.82
CA ALA A 529 12.65 10.83 -18.79
C ALA A 529 13.54 11.82 -18.03
N GLU A 530 14.24 12.69 -18.74
CA GLU A 530 15.11 13.72 -18.15
C GLU A 530 14.29 14.74 -17.34
N GLN A 531 13.09 15.11 -17.81
CA GLN A 531 12.17 15.94 -17.04
C GLN A 531 11.68 15.25 -15.76
N GLN A 532 11.49 13.93 -15.76
CA GLN A 532 11.17 13.18 -14.54
C GLN A 532 12.32 13.21 -13.54
N GLU A 533 13.57 13.03 -13.99
CA GLU A 533 14.75 13.18 -13.12
C GLU A 533 14.87 14.60 -12.55
N LEU A 534 14.57 15.62 -13.35
CA LEU A 534 14.54 17.00 -12.88
C LEU A 534 13.44 17.23 -11.84
N VAL A 535 12.24 16.68 -12.04
CA VAL A 535 11.16 16.74 -11.03
C VAL A 535 11.64 16.13 -9.71
N ASP A 536 12.36 15.01 -9.76
CA ASP A 536 12.85 14.31 -8.57
C ASP A 536 13.91 15.11 -7.83
N LEU A 537 14.77 15.81 -8.56
CA LEU A 537 15.73 16.73 -7.97
C LEU A 537 15.03 17.96 -7.37
N LEU A 538 14.03 18.53 -8.05
CA LEU A 538 13.30 19.72 -7.58
C LEU A 538 12.56 19.47 -6.26
N ILE A 539 12.01 18.28 -6.05
CA ILE A 539 11.34 17.94 -4.79
C ILE A 539 12.29 17.64 -3.63
N GLN A 540 13.57 17.38 -3.90
CA GLN A 540 14.60 17.18 -2.88
C GLN A 540 15.17 18.51 -2.37
N ILE A 541 15.00 19.60 -3.12
CA ILE A 541 15.54 20.93 -2.77
C ILE A 541 15.17 21.36 -1.33
N PRO A 542 13.90 21.24 -0.85
CA PRO A 542 13.58 21.64 0.51
C PRO A 542 14.37 20.88 1.59
N ASP A 543 14.50 19.57 1.42
CA ASP A 543 15.24 18.71 2.37
C ASP A 543 16.74 19.05 2.33
N GLU A 544 17.30 19.26 1.14
CA GLU A 544 18.70 19.69 0.98
C GLU A 544 18.94 21.10 1.57
N GLN A 545 17.95 21.99 1.50
CA GLN A 545 18.04 23.31 2.14
C GLN A 545 18.04 23.19 3.67
N GLU A 546 17.26 22.27 4.22
CA GLU A 546 17.24 21.99 5.66
C GLU A 546 18.59 21.40 6.11
N GLU A 547 19.10 20.39 5.41
CA GLU A 547 20.41 19.80 5.66
C GLU A 547 21.52 20.86 5.59
N LEU A 548 21.50 21.73 4.58
CA LEU A 548 22.47 22.81 4.46
C LEU A 548 22.37 23.81 5.61
N LYS A 549 21.15 24.14 6.04
CA LYS A 549 20.92 25.06 7.16
C LYS A 549 21.42 24.47 8.48
N GLU A 550 21.16 23.20 8.74
CA GLU A 550 21.69 22.47 9.91
C GLU A 550 23.22 22.43 9.87
N ALA A 551 23.82 22.06 8.74
CA ALA A 551 25.26 22.02 8.57
C ALA A 551 25.93 23.38 8.85
N TYR A 552 25.25 24.49 8.51
CA TYR A 552 25.71 25.86 8.73
C TYR A 552 25.26 26.48 10.06
N THR A 553 24.71 25.69 10.99
CA THR A 553 24.32 26.13 12.33
C THR A 553 25.30 25.58 13.36
N GLU A 554 25.75 26.43 14.29
CA GLU A 554 26.61 26.03 15.41
C GLU A 554 26.00 26.49 16.73
N GLU A 555 26.19 25.69 17.77
CA GLU A 555 25.87 26.07 19.14
C GLU A 555 26.88 27.10 19.65
N VAL A 556 26.42 28.32 19.93
CA VAL A 556 27.24 29.40 20.48
C VAL A 556 26.76 29.75 21.88
N TYR A 557 27.69 29.82 22.82
CA TYR A 557 27.42 30.29 24.17
C TYR A 557 27.26 31.82 24.19
N VAL A 558 26.04 32.30 24.41
CA VAL A 558 25.74 33.74 24.46
C VAL A 558 25.98 34.25 25.88
N ILE A 559 27.09 34.98 26.05
CA ILE A 559 27.56 35.50 27.35
C ILE A 559 26.51 36.39 28.04
N PHE A 560 25.69 37.11 27.28
CA PHE A 560 24.71 38.06 27.80
C PHE A 560 23.43 37.40 28.35
N THR A 561 23.08 36.21 27.88
CA THR A 561 21.91 35.44 28.34
C THR A 561 22.30 34.22 29.16
N ALA A 562 23.60 33.87 29.20
CA ALA A 562 24.15 32.67 29.82
C ALA A 562 23.46 31.38 29.31
N THR A 563 23.10 31.36 28.03
CA THR A 563 22.45 30.23 27.36
C THR A 563 23.21 29.82 26.11
N ILE A 564 23.17 28.54 25.77
CA ILE A 564 23.58 28.04 24.46
C ILE A 564 22.45 28.40 23.48
N MET A 565 22.81 29.00 22.35
CA MET A 565 21.87 29.33 21.28
C MET A 565 22.47 28.94 19.94
N ASP A 566 21.60 28.56 19.01
CA ASP A 566 21.97 28.26 17.64
C ASP A 566 22.30 29.55 16.88
N GLU A 567 23.51 29.64 16.36
CA GLU A 567 23.92 30.71 15.45
C GLU A 567 24.32 30.14 14.09
N GLN A 568 23.70 30.67 13.03
CA GLN A 568 24.10 30.37 11.67
C GLN A 568 25.46 31.01 11.34
N VAL A 569 26.44 30.22 10.95
CA VAL A 569 27.75 30.72 10.50
C VAL A 569 27.76 30.94 8.99
N LYS A 570 28.71 31.75 8.49
CA LYS A 570 28.86 32.07 7.06
C LYS A 570 27.57 32.54 6.37
N LYS A 571 26.78 33.35 7.09
CA LYS A 571 25.47 33.86 6.68
C LYS A 571 25.47 34.42 5.26
N HIS A 572 26.55 35.06 4.81
CA HIS A 572 26.62 35.63 3.46
C HIS A 572 26.63 34.59 2.34
N ILE A 573 27.15 33.38 2.58
CA ILE A 573 27.13 32.28 1.61
C ILE A 573 25.71 31.74 1.49
N ILE A 574 25.09 31.39 2.62
CA ILE A 574 23.72 30.87 2.64
C ILE A 574 22.72 31.88 2.07
N ASN A 575 22.83 33.15 2.47
CA ASN A 575 21.97 34.20 1.92
C ASN A 575 22.17 34.38 0.40
N ALA A 576 23.39 34.28 -0.12
CA ALA A 576 23.64 34.39 -1.56
C ALA A 576 23.01 33.21 -2.32
N TYR A 577 23.07 32.01 -1.76
CA TYR A 577 22.39 30.84 -2.33
C TYR A 577 20.87 30.99 -2.30
N GLU A 578 20.28 31.21 -1.12
CA GLU A 578 18.82 31.25 -0.92
C GLU A 578 18.15 32.42 -1.66
N LYS A 579 18.81 33.59 -1.72
CA LYS A 579 18.19 34.81 -2.24
C LYS A 579 18.53 35.12 -3.69
N GLN A 580 19.60 34.53 -4.23
CA GLN A 580 20.07 34.86 -5.57
C GLN A 580 20.19 33.61 -6.46
N VAL A 581 20.97 32.61 -6.04
CA VAL A 581 21.27 31.44 -6.88
C VAL A 581 20.06 30.53 -7.07
N LEU A 582 19.43 30.07 -6.00
CA LEU A 582 18.30 29.14 -6.10
C LEU A 582 17.12 29.77 -6.86
N PRO A 583 16.69 31.02 -6.55
CA PRO A 583 15.64 31.67 -7.35
C PRO A 583 16.01 31.81 -8.82
N TYR A 584 17.28 32.11 -9.15
CA TYR A 584 17.76 32.18 -10.54
C TYR A 584 17.64 30.82 -11.26
N LEU A 585 18.08 29.74 -10.61
CA LEU A 585 18.01 28.40 -11.19
C LEU A 585 16.56 27.94 -11.41
N LEU A 586 15.68 28.15 -10.41
CA LEU A 586 14.25 27.83 -10.54
C LEU A 586 13.59 28.66 -11.65
N LYS A 587 14.01 29.91 -11.82
CA LYS A 587 13.54 30.76 -12.91
C LYS A 587 13.93 30.22 -14.28
N GLN A 588 15.10 29.63 -14.45
CA GLN A 588 15.48 28.98 -15.72
C GLN A 588 14.54 27.81 -16.07
N VAL A 589 14.18 27.00 -15.07
CA VAL A 589 13.19 25.92 -15.25
C VAL A 589 11.84 26.49 -15.69
N GLN A 590 11.37 27.54 -15.00
CA GLN A 590 10.12 28.24 -15.31
C GLN A 590 10.12 28.85 -16.71
N GLU A 591 11.23 29.47 -17.11
CA GLU A 591 11.36 30.18 -18.39
C GLU A 591 11.43 29.22 -19.58
N GLY A 592 12.14 28.09 -19.50
CA GLY A 592 12.34 27.38 -20.76
C GLY A 592 13.45 26.37 -20.97
N LEU A 593 13.93 25.56 -20.02
CA LEU A 593 14.98 24.57 -20.34
C LEU A 593 14.60 23.65 -21.52
N SER A 594 15.45 23.65 -22.55
CA SER A 594 15.44 22.63 -23.60
C SER A 594 15.85 21.27 -23.03
N CYS A 595 15.55 20.18 -23.75
CA CYS A 595 15.87 18.83 -23.28
C CYS A 595 17.38 18.65 -23.05
N GLU A 596 18.20 19.21 -23.94
CA GLU A 596 19.67 19.17 -23.84
C GLU A 596 20.18 19.93 -22.61
N GLU A 597 19.55 21.04 -22.23
CA GLU A 597 19.96 21.87 -21.09
C GLU A 597 19.55 21.29 -19.72
N ILE A 598 18.63 20.31 -19.67
CA ILE A 598 18.16 19.75 -18.39
C ILE A 598 19.29 19.05 -17.65
N GLN A 599 20.09 18.24 -18.33
CA GLN A 599 21.20 17.51 -17.72
C GLN A 599 22.31 18.45 -17.23
N ASP A 600 22.61 19.50 -18.01
CA ASP A 600 23.58 20.54 -17.62
C ASP A 600 23.09 21.31 -16.40
N TRP A 601 21.80 21.64 -16.35
CA TRP A 601 21.18 22.29 -15.20
C TRP A 601 21.26 21.41 -13.94
N MET A 602 20.90 20.12 -14.04
CA MET A 602 20.94 19.20 -12.90
C MET A 602 22.37 19.01 -12.37
N THR A 603 23.34 18.92 -13.28
CA THR A 603 24.77 18.85 -12.94
C THR A 603 25.23 20.12 -12.24
N THR A 604 24.84 21.29 -12.76
CA THR A 604 25.15 22.58 -12.16
C THR A 604 24.58 22.70 -10.75
N TYR A 605 23.32 22.31 -10.56
CA TYR A 605 22.67 22.35 -9.25
C TYR A 605 23.38 21.45 -8.23
N ARG A 606 23.69 20.19 -8.58
CA ARG A 606 24.42 19.26 -7.71
C ARG A 606 25.81 19.80 -7.36
N ASN A 607 26.54 20.35 -8.33
CA ASN A 607 27.84 20.96 -8.10
C ASN A 607 27.76 22.15 -7.11
N ILE A 608 26.68 22.92 -7.15
CA ILE A 608 26.46 24.01 -6.18
C ILE A 608 26.26 23.45 -4.78
N GLN A 609 25.43 22.41 -4.62
CA GLN A 609 25.20 21.78 -3.32
C GLN A 609 26.49 21.23 -2.72
N ASP A 610 27.23 20.44 -3.49
CA ASP A 610 28.53 19.89 -3.06
C ASP A 610 29.51 21.00 -2.68
N ARG A 611 29.54 22.09 -3.48
CA ARG A 611 30.43 23.22 -3.22
C ARG A 611 30.04 23.97 -1.96
N LEU A 612 28.75 24.14 -1.68
CA LEU A 612 28.26 24.76 -0.44
C LEU A 612 28.65 23.92 0.78
N LEU A 613 28.55 22.59 0.73
CA LEU A 613 29.01 21.73 1.82
C LEU A 613 30.53 21.82 2.01
N GLN A 614 31.32 21.88 0.94
CA GLN A 614 32.78 22.07 1.03
C GLN A 614 33.15 23.43 1.66
N LEU A 615 32.50 24.50 1.20
CA LEU A 615 32.73 25.87 1.68
C LEU A 615 32.51 26.01 3.19
N ARG A 616 31.78 25.09 3.82
CA ARG A 616 31.60 25.05 5.27
C ARG A 616 32.94 24.94 6.02
N ASN A 617 33.86 24.14 5.49
CA ASN A 617 35.14 23.82 6.15
C ASN A 617 36.32 24.70 5.68
N GLU A 618 36.12 25.59 4.71
CA GLU A 618 37.16 26.45 4.14
C GLU A 618 37.24 27.85 4.81
N ASP A 619 38.36 28.58 4.66
CA ASP A 619 38.41 30.00 5.02
C ASP A 619 37.75 30.86 3.94
N THR A 620 36.52 31.31 4.22
CA THR A 620 35.66 32.03 3.28
C THR A 620 35.64 33.55 3.47
N ARG A 621 36.48 34.12 4.35
CA ARG A 621 36.42 35.56 4.70
C ARG A 621 36.52 36.49 3.49
N ARG A 622 37.35 36.15 2.50
CA ARG A 622 37.48 36.94 1.26
C ARG A 622 36.28 36.77 0.35
N LEU A 623 35.75 35.55 0.25
CA LEU A 623 34.58 35.20 -0.54
C LEU A 623 33.33 35.91 -0.01
N GLU A 624 33.07 35.84 1.30
CA GLU A 624 31.91 36.48 1.94
C GLU A 624 31.91 38.00 1.77
N ARG A 625 33.08 38.65 1.79
CA ARG A 625 33.19 40.09 1.50
C ARG A 625 32.81 40.44 0.06
N LYS A 626 33.09 39.56 -0.90
CA LYS A 626 32.70 39.72 -2.30
C LYS A 626 31.20 39.45 -2.47
N LEU A 627 30.69 38.36 -1.93
CA LEU A 627 29.26 38.00 -1.96
C LEU A 627 28.38 39.08 -1.32
N LYS A 628 28.85 39.77 -0.29
CA LYS A 628 28.12 40.90 0.32
C LYS A 628 27.86 42.07 -0.64
N ARG A 629 28.63 42.20 -1.73
CA ARG A 629 28.57 43.32 -2.67
C ARG A 629 28.09 42.91 -4.06
N GLU A 630 27.81 41.62 -4.26
CA GLU A 630 27.40 41.08 -5.54
C GLU A 630 25.94 40.65 -5.46
N ASP A 631 25.14 41.15 -6.39
CA ASP A 631 23.71 40.85 -6.51
C ASP A 631 23.40 40.10 -7.81
N ASN A 632 24.36 39.96 -8.73
CA ASN A 632 24.18 39.22 -9.96
C ASN A 632 24.36 37.70 -9.72
N PRO A 633 23.32 36.87 -9.93
CA PRO A 633 23.39 35.42 -9.70
C PRO A 633 24.52 34.72 -10.47
N GLN A 634 24.83 35.16 -11.69
CA GLN A 634 25.89 34.56 -12.51
C GLN A 634 27.28 34.85 -11.96
N GLU A 635 27.51 36.06 -11.43
CA GLU A 635 28.78 36.39 -10.79
C GLU A 635 28.90 35.72 -9.42
N VAL A 636 27.79 35.55 -8.70
CA VAL A 636 27.77 34.75 -7.46
C VAL A 636 28.12 33.30 -7.72
N LEU A 637 27.60 32.67 -8.76
CA LEU A 637 27.98 31.30 -9.16
C LEU A 637 29.49 31.17 -9.42
N LYS A 638 30.06 32.12 -10.17
CA LYS A 638 31.52 32.18 -10.40
C LYS A 638 32.31 32.35 -9.11
N LEU A 639 31.82 33.20 -8.19
CA LEU A 639 32.45 33.41 -6.89
C LEU A 639 32.42 32.17 -6.01
N LEU A 640 31.34 31.39 -6.06
CA LEU A 640 31.23 30.10 -5.36
C LEU A 640 32.16 29.04 -5.98
N GLY A 641 32.67 29.26 -7.19
CA GLY A 641 33.58 28.35 -7.89
C GLY A 641 32.87 27.31 -8.73
N VAL A 642 31.59 27.54 -9.06
CA VAL A 642 30.82 26.70 -9.97
C VAL A 642 30.79 27.43 -11.32
N ALA A 643 31.46 26.85 -12.32
CA ALA A 643 31.40 27.34 -13.69
C ALA A 643 30.11 26.83 -14.36
N LEU A 644 29.47 27.70 -15.15
CA LEU A 644 28.48 27.32 -16.16
C LEU A 644 29.18 26.65 -17.35
#